data_AF-A0A9P0FPZ2-F1
#
_entry.id   AF-A0A9P0FPZ2-F1
#
_cell.length_a   1.000
_cell.length_b   1.000
_cell.length_c   1.000
_cell.angle_alpha   90.00
_cell.angle_beta   90.00
_cell.angle_gamma   90.00
#
_symmetry.space_group_name_H-M   'P 1'
#
loop_
_entity.id
_entity.type
_entity.pdbx_description
1 polymer ?
#
loop_
_entity_poly.entity_id
_entity_poly.type
_entity_poly.pdbx_seq_one_letter_code
_entity_poly.pdbx_strand_id
1 'polypeptide(L)'
;MDEEKGSEDVENWKVYEALCSKSPTEMEADAGNDIITSLRSDLAALQYKRDKLISENSDLKNLMLARDQRILEQQVEIDHLREQNARQNAIISSLRKKIQDLEEIQRNLQTSQGRSEITVQTLQRDNRYCEEKIKDLEKKLRSLELECHSEEQQKENARCQFHDLIRRMSAALESDFCDTAHTHSPESLIIKAAELVQEITRLKNKCLNTTENLSTIEQDLRSCRDALERSNTDKDILQRQLSAQLLDIERLKQEKESLLVQNRVIEQDLRHRDEKFQRIHAEYRNTMESIAILLSLPTRFVEAHETTIKDRIREILSDNKDKSVQIDALRDKLGMESQQLGRTAHLHDQANTRVRILEDERNMLEAKVHKLESELNTIELSRDNLRKDKANFVAFLERLSRTLNMDELTQDIGIELHTESIIHRAEQLSRLESDKIVDKTAVVYQLQRRIRILREQLQRKDLHLDLLRRKLSVQDESCRVRAVLQAERDEAVSRGKKLARQCDKLQVQLSDARAQLRDLNAQLADAADYKITSLERARKVEELQKKLEEADLVRVRYNRKVNVLKEQVRATGETFEQERSSCDHQITILRDDLARTKEALAECQRREAQLTSFRNSIAKLLGILVPASVSDFEMVSRLQKLIDAHHDFTVVSRRYDDPALLRASSRSPPPSRCRTRTPDRSLRYDDSGYADPAYDLDDELYKRTGL
;
A
#
# COMPACT_ATOMS: atom_id res chain seq x y z
N MET A 1 47.77 47.45 -46.99
CA MET A 1 48.95 46.63 -46.65
C MET A 1 49.35 45.96 -47.93
N ASP A 2 50.32 46.56 -48.61
CA ASP A 2 50.50 46.43 -50.07
C ASP A 2 51.95 46.05 -50.39
N GLU A 3 52.54 45.20 -49.56
CA GLU A 3 53.97 44.84 -49.61
C GLU A 3 54.25 43.32 -49.79
N GLU A 4 53.23 42.46 -49.85
CA GLU A 4 53.45 41.01 -50.10
C GLU A 4 53.38 40.60 -51.59
N LYS A 5 52.77 41.42 -52.46
CA LYS A 5 52.72 41.12 -53.92
C LYS A 5 54.03 41.38 -54.68
N GLY A 6 54.98 42.10 -54.08
CA GLY A 6 56.26 42.42 -54.73
C GLY A 6 57.30 41.29 -54.72
N SER A 7 57.07 40.21 -53.94
CA SER A 7 58.06 39.14 -53.78
C SER A 7 57.84 37.96 -54.73
N GLU A 8 56.58 37.59 -55.02
CA GLU A 8 56.27 36.44 -55.90
C GLU A 8 56.76 36.64 -57.34
N ASP A 9 56.64 37.85 -57.90
CA ASP A 9 57.08 38.14 -59.28
C ASP A 9 58.60 38.07 -59.45
N VAL A 10 59.38 38.39 -58.40
CA VAL A 10 60.86 38.34 -58.44
C VAL A 10 61.39 36.91 -58.31
N GLU A 11 60.68 36.04 -57.59
CA GLU A 11 61.01 34.61 -57.55
C GLU A 11 60.61 33.90 -58.85
N ASN A 12 59.43 34.22 -59.42
CA ASN A 12 59.00 33.71 -60.71
C ASN A 12 59.97 34.07 -61.85
N TRP A 13 60.55 35.28 -61.85
CA TRP A 13 61.53 35.68 -62.86
C TRP A 13 62.84 34.87 -62.78
N LYS A 14 63.31 34.56 -61.56
CA LYS A 14 64.52 33.74 -61.34
C LYS A 14 64.33 32.28 -61.79
N VAL A 15 63.13 31.73 -61.63
CA VAL A 15 62.80 30.39 -62.14
C VAL A 15 62.77 30.37 -63.68
N TYR A 16 62.28 31.43 -64.32
CA TYR A 16 62.26 31.55 -65.77
C TYR A 16 63.68 31.66 -66.38
N GLU A 17 64.56 32.46 -65.76
CA GLU A 17 65.95 32.65 -66.21
C GLU A 17 66.81 31.37 -66.07
N ALA A 18 66.50 30.51 -65.07
CA ALA A 18 67.12 29.20 -64.90
C ALA A 18 66.73 28.17 -65.97
N LEU A 19 65.56 28.32 -66.61
CA LEU A 19 65.03 27.36 -67.59
C LEU A 19 65.49 27.61 -69.04
N CYS A 20 66.07 28.77 -69.35
CA CYS A 20 66.41 29.17 -70.73
C CYS A 20 67.92 29.16 -71.08
N SER A 21 68.79 28.64 -70.21
CA SER A 21 70.25 28.86 -70.30
C SER A 21 71.14 27.63 -70.51
N LYS A 22 70.61 26.46 -70.93
CA LYS A 22 71.42 25.26 -71.26
C LYS A 22 71.01 24.55 -72.55
N SER A 23 72.01 24.17 -73.35
CA SER A 23 71.89 23.40 -74.59
C SER A 23 72.07 21.88 -74.35
N PRO A 24 71.49 21.01 -75.19
CA PRO A 24 71.27 19.61 -74.83
C PRO A 24 72.47 18.70 -75.14
N THR A 25 73.41 18.57 -74.21
CA THR A 25 74.42 17.49 -74.23
C THR A 25 75.01 17.23 -72.83
N GLU A 26 74.91 15.98 -72.36
CA GLU A 26 75.74 15.37 -71.31
C GLU A 26 75.83 16.05 -69.91
N MET A 27 74.71 16.16 -69.17
CA MET A 27 74.69 15.96 -67.69
C MET A 27 73.28 16.01 -67.01
N GLU A 28 72.20 15.57 -67.68
CA GLU A 28 70.81 15.67 -67.15
C GLU A 28 70.10 14.32 -66.94
N ALA A 29 70.69 13.44 -66.13
CA ALA A 29 70.04 12.21 -65.67
C ALA A 29 70.02 12.05 -64.14
N ASP A 30 71.04 12.53 -63.43
CA ASP A 30 71.21 12.28 -61.99
C ASP A 30 70.54 13.36 -61.12
N ALA A 31 70.90 14.63 -61.28
CA ALA A 31 70.28 15.73 -60.51
C ALA A 31 68.76 15.85 -60.77
N GLY A 32 68.31 15.51 -61.97
CA GLY A 32 66.89 15.39 -62.30
C GLY A 32 66.22 14.24 -61.55
N ASN A 33 66.87 13.07 -61.45
CA ASN A 33 66.36 11.93 -60.68
C ASN A 33 66.32 12.21 -59.18
N ASP A 34 67.31 12.90 -58.60
CA ASP A 34 67.31 13.26 -57.17
C ASP A 34 66.18 14.24 -56.85
N ILE A 35 65.99 15.29 -57.66
CA ILE A 35 64.88 16.23 -57.49
C ILE A 35 63.52 15.53 -57.69
N ILE A 36 63.39 14.67 -58.71
CA ILE A 36 62.18 13.86 -58.93
C ILE A 36 61.94 12.89 -57.76
N THR A 37 62.99 12.35 -57.14
CA THR A 37 62.89 11.42 -56.01
C THR A 37 62.52 12.15 -54.72
N SER A 38 63.08 13.35 -54.47
CA SER A 38 62.64 14.22 -53.38
C SER A 38 61.17 14.60 -53.56
N LEU A 39 60.78 15.11 -54.73
CA LEU A 39 59.39 15.47 -55.02
C LEU A 39 58.43 14.27 -54.93
N ARG A 40 58.86 13.05 -55.28
CA ARG A 40 58.08 11.82 -55.04
C ARG A 40 57.98 11.46 -53.55
N SER A 41 59.05 11.66 -52.78
CA SER A 41 59.06 11.45 -51.33
C SER A 41 58.15 12.46 -50.62
N ASP A 42 58.25 13.73 -50.96
CA ASP A 42 57.42 14.81 -50.43
C ASP A 42 55.96 14.63 -50.82
N LEU A 43 55.68 14.23 -52.07
CA LEU A 43 54.33 13.89 -52.52
C LEU A 43 53.77 12.66 -51.80
N ALA A 44 54.58 11.64 -51.51
CA ALA A 44 54.18 10.49 -50.70
C ALA A 44 53.93 10.87 -49.23
N ALA A 45 54.76 11.74 -48.64
CA ALA A 45 54.59 12.25 -47.28
C ALA A 45 53.33 13.12 -47.15
N LEU A 46 53.04 13.96 -48.15
CA LEU A 46 51.82 14.75 -48.24
C LEU A 46 50.58 13.87 -48.47
N GLN A 47 50.68 12.82 -49.30
CA GLN A 47 49.62 11.82 -49.45
C GLN A 47 49.32 11.09 -48.13
N TYR A 48 50.36 10.60 -47.42
CA TYR A 48 50.18 9.98 -46.11
C TYR A 48 49.56 10.95 -45.09
N LYS A 49 50.01 12.21 -45.06
CA LYS A 49 49.44 13.24 -44.17
C LYS A 49 47.97 13.55 -44.51
N ARG A 50 47.63 13.63 -45.80
CA ARG A 50 46.25 13.75 -46.29
C ARG A 50 45.40 12.57 -45.84
N ASP A 51 45.87 11.34 -46.04
CA ASP A 51 45.11 10.12 -45.75
C ASP A 51 44.91 9.92 -44.23
N LYS A 52 45.93 10.27 -43.44
CA LYS A 52 45.82 10.36 -41.97
C LYS A 52 44.80 11.41 -41.53
N LEU A 53 44.83 12.62 -42.09
CA LEU A 53 43.85 13.66 -41.78
C LEU A 53 42.42 13.29 -42.22
N ILE A 54 42.27 12.53 -43.31
CA ILE A 54 40.98 11.97 -43.75
C ILE A 54 40.46 10.95 -42.71
N SER A 55 41.33 10.06 -42.20
CA SER A 55 40.98 9.13 -41.12
C SER A 55 40.56 9.88 -39.86
N GLU A 56 41.39 10.80 -39.37
CA GLU A 56 41.10 11.59 -38.16
C GLU A 56 39.79 12.40 -38.29
N ASN A 57 39.50 12.95 -39.48
CA ASN A 57 38.25 13.65 -39.76
C ASN A 57 37.03 12.70 -39.81
N SER A 58 37.20 11.49 -40.36
CA SER A 58 36.20 10.42 -40.31
C SER A 58 35.91 10.00 -38.86
N ASP A 59 36.95 9.79 -38.05
CA ASP A 59 36.83 9.36 -36.66
C ASP A 59 36.17 10.45 -35.79
N LEU A 60 36.53 11.72 -36.00
CA LEU A 60 35.87 12.85 -35.34
C LEU A 60 34.40 12.99 -35.74
N LYS A 61 34.04 12.77 -37.02
CA LYS A 61 32.63 12.72 -37.47
C LYS A 61 31.86 11.60 -36.80
N ASN A 62 32.43 10.39 -36.74
CA ASN A 62 31.82 9.25 -36.07
C ASN A 62 31.61 9.53 -34.57
N LEU A 63 32.58 10.16 -33.91
CA LEU A 63 32.50 10.55 -32.50
C LEU A 63 31.48 11.66 -32.26
N MET A 64 31.31 12.60 -33.20
CA MET A 64 30.27 13.63 -33.12
C MET A 64 28.87 13.04 -33.30
N LEU A 65 28.68 12.17 -34.30
CA LEU A 65 27.42 11.45 -34.51
C LEU A 65 27.03 10.60 -33.28
N ALA A 66 28.00 9.97 -32.62
CA ALA A 66 27.77 9.24 -31.38
C ALA A 66 27.37 10.16 -30.21
N ARG A 67 27.86 11.40 -30.16
CA ARG A 67 27.43 12.41 -29.17
C ARG A 67 26.04 12.95 -29.47
N ASP A 68 25.73 13.27 -30.73
CA ASP A 68 24.42 13.74 -31.15
C ASP A 68 23.33 12.69 -30.89
N GLN A 69 23.64 11.42 -31.19
CA GLN A 69 22.79 10.27 -30.84
C GLN A 69 22.54 10.19 -29.33
N ARG A 70 23.57 10.37 -28.51
CA ARG A 70 23.44 10.33 -27.04
C ARG A 70 22.66 11.52 -26.47
N ILE A 71 22.77 12.70 -27.07
CA ILE A 71 21.96 13.88 -26.72
C ILE A 71 20.49 13.62 -27.07
N LEU A 72 20.22 12.99 -28.22
CA LEU A 72 18.85 12.62 -28.62
C LEU A 72 18.24 11.58 -27.66
N GLU A 73 19.01 10.57 -27.25
CA GLU A 73 18.61 9.58 -26.23
C GLU A 73 18.26 10.25 -24.90
N GLN A 74 19.12 11.15 -24.40
CA GLN A 74 18.87 11.91 -23.17
C GLN A 74 17.64 12.82 -23.28
N GLN A 75 17.39 13.43 -24.44
CA GLN A 75 16.21 14.26 -24.66
C GLN A 75 14.91 13.42 -24.63
N VAL A 76 14.93 12.23 -25.24
CA VAL A 76 13.80 11.27 -25.18
C VAL A 76 13.54 10.82 -23.74
N GLU A 77 14.59 10.55 -22.96
CA GLU A 77 14.48 10.19 -21.54
C GLU A 77 13.88 11.33 -20.70
N ILE A 78 14.31 12.59 -20.92
CA ILE A 78 13.74 13.79 -20.27
C ILE A 78 12.25 13.94 -20.58
N ASP A 79 11.85 13.76 -21.85
CA ASP A 79 10.45 13.92 -22.24
C ASP A 79 9.57 12.76 -21.74
N HIS A 80 10.11 11.54 -21.64
CA HIS A 80 9.45 10.41 -20.97
C HIS A 80 9.21 10.68 -19.49
N LEU A 81 10.23 11.18 -18.77
CA LEU A 81 10.11 11.55 -17.35
C LEU A 81 9.10 12.69 -17.12
N ARG A 82 9.03 13.68 -18.03
CA ARG A 82 8.01 14.74 -18.00
C ARG A 82 6.61 14.18 -18.19
N GLU A 83 6.42 13.28 -19.16
CA GLU A 83 5.12 12.65 -19.41
C GLU A 83 4.67 11.78 -18.21
N GLN A 84 5.59 11.00 -17.63
CA GLN A 84 5.34 10.21 -16.43
C GLN A 84 4.91 11.09 -15.24
N ASN A 85 5.60 12.22 -15.03
CA ASN A 85 5.27 13.19 -13.97
C ASN A 85 3.88 13.82 -14.21
N ALA A 86 3.55 14.21 -15.45
CA ALA A 86 2.24 14.73 -15.80
C ALA A 86 1.10 13.71 -15.54
N ARG A 87 1.32 12.44 -15.89
CA ARG A 87 0.39 11.33 -15.62
C ARG A 87 0.20 11.08 -14.12
N GLN A 88 1.29 11.10 -13.34
CA GLN A 88 1.22 11.00 -11.87
C GLN A 88 0.43 12.15 -11.25
N ASN A 89 0.64 13.39 -11.69
CA ASN A 89 -0.11 14.55 -11.21
C ASN A 89 -1.62 14.45 -11.53
N ALA A 90 -1.99 13.94 -12.71
CA ALA A 90 -3.40 13.69 -13.06
C ALA A 90 -4.04 12.64 -12.14
N ILE A 91 -3.33 11.56 -11.80
CA ILE A 91 -3.78 10.55 -10.83
C ILE A 91 -3.95 11.18 -9.45
N ILE A 92 -2.95 11.93 -8.96
CA ILE A 92 -3.02 12.63 -7.67
C ILE A 92 -4.22 13.58 -7.62
N SER A 93 -4.49 14.33 -8.69
CA SER A 93 -5.64 15.24 -8.75
C SER A 93 -6.98 14.50 -8.72
N SER A 94 -7.10 13.34 -9.37
CA SER A 94 -8.34 12.54 -9.34
C SER A 94 -8.57 11.87 -7.99
N LEU A 95 -7.51 11.40 -7.32
CA LEU A 95 -7.57 10.86 -5.96
C LEU A 95 -7.95 11.96 -4.94
N ARG A 96 -7.37 13.16 -5.05
CA ARG A 96 -7.76 14.33 -4.21
C ARG A 96 -9.24 14.67 -4.36
N LYS A 97 -9.76 14.69 -5.59
CA LYS A 97 -11.20 14.90 -5.82
C LYS A 97 -12.05 13.81 -5.15
N LYS A 98 -11.68 12.54 -5.31
CA LYS A 98 -12.41 11.41 -4.72
C LYS A 98 -12.38 11.43 -3.18
N ILE A 99 -11.30 11.91 -2.57
CA ILE A 99 -11.23 12.16 -1.11
C ILE A 99 -12.22 13.26 -0.72
N GLN A 100 -12.22 14.39 -1.43
CA GLN A 100 -13.13 15.51 -1.18
C GLN A 100 -14.61 15.10 -1.29
N ASP A 101 -14.96 14.31 -2.32
CA ASP A 101 -16.31 13.76 -2.51
C ASP A 101 -16.73 12.87 -1.31
N LEU A 102 -15.81 12.04 -0.79
CA LEU A 102 -16.05 11.19 0.38
C LEU A 102 -16.16 11.99 1.69
N GLU A 103 -15.33 13.01 1.88
CA GLU A 103 -15.41 13.93 3.03
C GLU A 103 -16.73 14.72 3.07
N GLU A 104 -17.29 15.05 1.90
CA GLU A 104 -18.60 15.70 1.79
C GLU A 104 -19.74 14.73 2.13
N ILE A 105 -19.69 13.50 1.63
CA ILE A 105 -20.63 12.44 2.02
C ILE A 105 -20.57 12.20 3.54
N GLN A 106 -19.37 12.17 4.14
CA GLN A 106 -19.19 12.01 5.59
C GLN A 106 -19.80 13.19 6.37
N ARG A 107 -19.55 14.44 5.96
CA ARG A 107 -20.15 15.63 6.60
C ARG A 107 -21.68 15.62 6.53
N ASN A 108 -22.25 15.17 5.41
CA ASN A 108 -23.70 15.04 5.23
C ASN A 108 -24.29 13.94 6.13
N LEU A 109 -23.63 12.77 6.22
CA LEU A 109 -24.00 11.69 7.15
C LEU A 109 -23.94 12.16 8.61
N GLN A 110 -22.87 12.83 9.01
CA GLN A 110 -22.68 13.32 10.38
C GLN A 110 -23.72 14.39 10.76
N THR A 111 -24.12 15.24 9.81
CA THR A 111 -25.22 16.21 9.98
C THR A 111 -26.57 15.50 10.12
N SER A 112 -26.82 14.44 9.34
CA SER A 112 -28.02 13.61 9.45
C SER A 112 -28.09 12.88 10.79
N GLN A 113 -26.96 12.32 11.24
CA GLN A 113 -26.81 11.64 12.53
C GLN A 113 -27.14 12.59 13.68
N GLY A 114 -26.55 13.80 13.71
CA GLY A 114 -26.85 14.81 14.74
C GLY A 114 -28.33 15.20 14.82
N ARG A 115 -29.03 15.27 13.67
CA ARG A 115 -30.49 15.47 13.64
C ARG A 115 -31.25 14.29 14.26
N SER A 116 -30.87 13.06 13.90
CA SER A 116 -31.51 11.85 14.46
C SER A 116 -31.27 11.73 15.98
N GLU A 117 -30.09 12.13 16.44
CA GLU A 117 -29.70 12.12 17.85
C GLU A 117 -30.50 13.14 18.68
N ILE A 118 -30.76 14.34 18.14
CA ILE A 118 -31.66 15.33 18.77
C ILE A 118 -33.09 14.76 18.91
N THR A 119 -33.61 14.08 17.88
CA THR A 119 -34.92 13.41 17.95
C THR A 119 -34.95 12.32 19.01
N VAL A 120 -33.92 11.46 19.07
CA VAL A 120 -33.78 10.41 20.09
C VAL A 120 -33.70 11.00 21.50
N GLN A 121 -32.90 12.05 21.71
CA GLN A 121 -32.82 12.72 23.01
C GLN A 121 -34.16 13.35 23.43
N THR A 122 -34.95 13.85 22.47
CA THR A 122 -36.29 14.42 22.75
C THR A 122 -37.24 13.31 23.20
N LEU A 123 -37.34 12.22 22.43
CA LEU A 123 -38.14 11.04 22.81
C LEU A 123 -37.69 10.43 24.15
N GLN A 124 -36.40 10.45 24.47
CA GLN A 124 -35.89 10.03 25.78
C GLN A 124 -36.24 10.98 26.93
N ARG A 125 -36.46 12.28 26.68
CA ARG A 125 -36.98 13.21 27.70
C ARG A 125 -38.47 12.95 27.92
N ASP A 126 -39.23 12.82 26.84
CA ASP A 126 -40.67 12.55 26.89
C ASP A 126 -40.97 11.20 27.57
N ASN A 127 -40.18 10.16 27.27
CA ASN A 127 -40.34 8.85 27.91
C ASN A 127 -40.03 8.91 29.41
N ARG A 128 -38.98 9.63 29.84
CA ARG A 128 -38.69 9.86 31.26
C ARG A 128 -39.79 10.63 31.98
N TYR A 129 -40.37 11.65 31.34
CA TYR A 129 -41.52 12.38 31.87
C TYR A 129 -42.75 11.45 32.05
N CYS A 130 -43.00 10.56 31.09
CA CYS A 130 -44.04 9.53 31.21
C CYS A 130 -43.75 8.54 32.34
N GLU A 131 -42.50 8.06 32.49
CA GLU A 131 -42.08 7.18 33.59
C GLU A 131 -42.23 7.84 34.98
N GLU A 132 -41.85 9.09 35.13
CA GLU A 132 -42.07 9.86 36.37
C GLU A 132 -43.56 10.02 36.67
N LYS A 133 -44.37 10.33 35.65
CA LYS A 133 -45.81 10.46 35.80
C LYS A 133 -46.50 9.14 36.15
N ILE A 134 -46.00 8.01 35.63
CA ILE A 134 -46.43 6.67 36.05
C ILE A 134 -46.07 6.44 37.52
N LYS A 135 -44.83 6.71 37.96
CA LYS A 135 -44.41 6.56 39.36
C LYS A 135 -45.25 7.41 40.32
N ASP A 136 -45.59 8.64 39.95
CA ASP A 136 -46.47 9.51 40.73
C ASP A 136 -47.91 8.96 40.81
N LEU A 137 -48.43 8.42 39.71
CA LEU A 137 -49.75 7.78 39.68
C LEU A 137 -49.76 6.48 40.51
N GLU A 138 -48.73 5.65 40.42
CA GLU A 138 -48.58 4.47 41.29
C GLU A 138 -48.42 4.86 42.77
N LYS A 139 -47.71 5.95 43.08
CA LYS A 139 -47.59 6.45 44.46
C LYS A 139 -48.94 6.93 45.00
N LYS A 140 -49.74 7.60 44.17
CA LYS A 140 -51.13 7.96 44.50
C LYS A 140 -52.01 6.72 44.65
N LEU A 141 -51.88 5.73 43.77
CA LEU A 141 -52.59 4.45 43.87
C LEU A 141 -52.29 3.76 45.20
N ARG A 142 -51.00 3.57 45.53
CA ARG A 142 -50.56 3.00 46.81
C ARG A 142 -51.04 3.80 48.03
N SER A 143 -51.12 5.13 47.93
CA SER A 143 -51.67 5.98 48.99
C SER A 143 -53.17 5.75 49.18
N LEU A 144 -53.94 5.68 48.08
CA LEU A 144 -55.38 5.42 48.10
C LEU A 144 -55.70 3.99 48.56
N GLU A 145 -54.86 3.01 48.20
CA GLU A 145 -54.94 1.64 48.71
C GLU A 145 -54.73 1.61 50.24
N LEU A 146 -53.77 2.39 50.75
CA LEU A 146 -53.51 2.51 52.19
C LEU A 146 -54.64 3.24 52.94
N GLU A 147 -55.17 4.33 52.37
CA GLU A 147 -56.34 5.04 52.91
C GLU A 147 -57.58 4.14 52.92
N CYS A 148 -57.82 3.38 51.84
CA CYS A 148 -58.90 2.41 51.77
C CYS A 148 -58.76 1.30 52.83
N HIS A 149 -57.56 0.74 53.02
CA HIS A 149 -57.30 -0.22 54.11
C HIS A 149 -57.46 0.42 55.48
N SER A 150 -57.07 1.69 55.65
CA SER A 150 -57.25 2.43 56.91
C SER A 150 -58.72 2.70 57.22
N GLU A 151 -59.53 3.10 56.24
CA GLU A 151 -60.99 3.26 56.42
C GLU A 151 -61.66 1.91 56.70
N GLU A 152 -61.26 0.84 56.00
CA GLU A 152 -61.79 -0.51 56.24
C GLU A 152 -61.43 -1.02 57.64
N GLN A 153 -60.20 -0.77 58.11
CA GLN A 153 -59.76 -1.06 59.47
C GLN A 153 -60.47 -0.19 60.53
N GLN A 154 -60.75 1.10 60.24
CA GLN A 154 -61.53 1.96 61.13
C GLN A 154 -62.99 1.53 61.22
N LYS A 155 -63.59 1.12 60.08
CA LYS A 155 -64.93 0.54 60.02
C LYS A 155 -65.02 -0.77 60.80
N GLU A 156 -64.01 -1.64 60.69
CA GLU A 156 -63.94 -2.86 61.48
C GLU A 156 -63.74 -2.57 62.98
N ASN A 157 -62.85 -1.65 63.34
CA ASN A 157 -62.68 -1.19 64.72
C ASN A 157 -63.97 -0.61 65.31
N ALA A 158 -64.72 0.18 64.54
CA ALA A 158 -66.04 0.69 64.94
C ALA A 158 -67.07 -0.43 65.10
N ARG A 159 -67.08 -1.43 64.20
CA ARG A 159 -67.90 -2.64 64.30
C ARG A 159 -67.59 -3.44 65.57
N CYS A 160 -66.31 -3.61 65.89
CA CYS A 160 -65.84 -4.23 67.13
C CYS A 160 -66.27 -3.43 68.36
N GLN A 161 -66.10 -2.10 68.38
CA GLN A 161 -66.52 -1.25 69.50
C GLN A 161 -68.04 -1.31 69.74
N PHE A 162 -68.84 -1.40 68.68
CA PHE A 162 -70.30 -1.54 68.78
C PHE A 162 -70.71 -2.92 69.31
N HIS A 163 -70.07 -4.00 68.84
CA HIS A 163 -70.24 -5.34 69.42
C HIS A 163 -69.78 -5.40 70.88
N ASP A 164 -68.72 -4.68 71.23
CA ASP A 164 -68.18 -4.66 72.58
C ASP A 164 -69.04 -3.84 73.54
N LEU A 165 -69.72 -2.80 73.06
CA LEU A 165 -70.76 -2.08 73.81
C LEU A 165 -71.96 -2.98 74.13
N ILE A 166 -72.47 -3.72 73.12
CA ILE A 166 -73.55 -4.69 73.31
C ILE A 166 -73.13 -5.80 74.27
N ARG A 167 -71.92 -6.35 74.09
CA ARG A 167 -71.35 -7.40 74.94
C ARG A 167 -71.15 -6.93 76.39
N ARG A 168 -70.68 -5.69 76.61
CA ARG A 168 -70.57 -5.11 77.95
C ARG A 168 -71.95 -4.85 78.59
N MET A 169 -72.97 -4.46 77.82
CA MET A 169 -74.34 -4.37 78.34
C MET A 169 -74.92 -5.74 78.72
N SER A 170 -74.68 -6.79 77.91
CA SER A 170 -75.13 -8.15 78.25
C SER A 170 -74.37 -8.74 79.45
N ALA A 171 -73.06 -8.50 79.56
CA ALA A 171 -72.23 -9.03 80.65
C ALA A 171 -72.39 -8.26 81.97
N ALA A 172 -72.66 -6.94 81.93
CA ALA A 172 -72.89 -6.14 83.14
C ALA A 172 -74.25 -6.39 83.80
N LEU A 173 -75.15 -7.14 83.15
CA LEU A 173 -76.49 -7.45 83.65
C LEU A 173 -76.70 -8.92 84.05
N GLU A 174 -75.82 -9.86 83.65
CA GLU A 174 -76.00 -11.33 83.75
C GLU A 174 -77.49 -11.75 83.70
N SER A 175 -78.19 -11.27 82.66
CA SER A 175 -79.65 -11.32 82.56
C SER A 175 -80.14 -12.70 82.10
N ASP A 176 -79.90 -13.73 82.91
CA ASP A 176 -80.91 -14.75 83.10
C ASP A 176 -82.04 -14.12 83.93
N PHE A 177 -83.03 -13.60 83.22
CA PHE A 177 -84.15 -12.87 83.78
C PHE A 177 -85.04 -13.83 84.58
N CYS A 178 -84.85 -13.88 85.89
CA CYS A 178 -85.76 -14.55 86.81
C CYS A 178 -86.16 -13.60 87.94
N ASP A 179 -87.26 -12.87 87.74
CA ASP A 179 -87.97 -12.15 88.79
C ASP A 179 -88.53 -13.15 89.82
N THR A 180 -87.73 -13.56 90.80
CA THR A 180 -88.23 -13.84 92.15
C THR A 180 -87.15 -13.85 93.24
N ALA A 181 -87.31 -12.92 94.18
CA ALA A 181 -86.92 -13.02 95.58
C ALA A 181 -85.46 -13.38 95.95
N HIS A 182 -84.68 -12.32 96.24
CA HIS A 182 -83.92 -12.16 97.48
C HIS A 182 -82.80 -13.20 97.80
N THR A 183 -81.52 -12.82 97.60
CA THR A 183 -80.52 -12.54 98.67
C THR A 183 -79.04 -12.92 98.35
N HIS A 184 -78.09 -12.10 98.86
CA HIS A 184 -76.65 -12.39 99.15
C HIS A 184 -75.67 -12.69 97.96
N SER A 185 -74.34 -12.49 97.99
CA SER A 185 -73.36 -11.90 98.94
C SER A 185 -72.12 -11.35 98.16
N PRO A 186 -71.41 -10.28 98.59
CA PRO A 186 -70.27 -9.71 97.84
C PRO A 186 -69.03 -10.61 97.63
N GLU A 187 -68.82 -11.65 98.44
CA GLU A 187 -67.57 -12.45 98.41
C GLU A 187 -67.43 -13.31 97.15
N SER A 188 -68.54 -13.72 96.53
CA SER A 188 -68.54 -14.50 95.28
C SER A 188 -67.88 -13.75 94.12
N LEU A 189 -68.06 -12.42 94.07
CA LEU A 189 -67.52 -11.55 93.03
C LEU A 189 -65.99 -11.38 93.14
N ILE A 190 -65.43 -11.49 94.35
CA ILE A 190 -63.98 -11.29 94.60
C ILE A 190 -63.18 -12.49 94.07
N ILE A 191 -63.67 -13.71 94.26
CA ILE A 191 -63.01 -14.93 93.76
C ILE A 191 -63.00 -14.92 92.23
N LYS A 192 -64.16 -14.61 91.61
CA LYS A 192 -64.29 -14.47 90.16
C LYS A 192 -63.33 -13.41 89.57
N ALA A 193 -63.15 -12.30 90.28
CA ALA A 193 -62.21 -11.25 89.88
C ALA A 193 -60.73 -11.70 89.97
N ALA A 194 -60.36 -12.48 90.98
CA ALA A 194 -58.99 -12.99 91.14
C ALA A 194 -58.61 -13.99 90.03
N GLU A 195 -59.52 -14.90 89.67
CA GLU A 195 -59.34 -15.83 88.54
C GLU A 195 -59.16 -15.09 87.21
N LEU A 196 -59.97 -14.05 86.98
CA LEU A 196 -59.85 -13.18 85.80
C LEU A 196 -58.51 -12.44 85.73
N VAL A 197 -57.94 -12.00 86.85
CA VAL A 197 -56.62 -11.34 86.88
C VAL A 197 -55.49 -12.31 86.49
N GLN A 198 -55.54 -13.57 86.95
CA GLN A 198 -54.57 -14.58 86.50
C GLN A 198 -54.68 -14.87 85.00
N GLU A 199 -55.90 -15.04 84.48
CA GLU A 199 -56.09 -15.32 83.05
C GLU A 199 -55.73 -14.12 82.17
N ILE A 200 -56.02 -12.87 82.60
CA ILE A 200 -55.55 -11.65 81.94
C ILE A 200 -54.01 -11.61 81.87
N THR A 201 -53.33 -11.99 82.96
CA THR A 201 -51.85 -12.02 83.01
C THR A 201 -51.30 -13.08 82.05
N ARG A 202 -51.90 -14.28 82.02
CA ARG A 202 -51.53 -15.36 81.10
C ARG A 202 -51.75 -14.97 79.64
N LEU A 203 -52.87 -14.31 79.33
CA LEU A 203 -53.19 -13.83 77.99
C LEU A 203 -52.29 -12.66 77.56
N LYS A 204 -51.91 -11.76 78.47
CA LYS A 204 -50.91 -10.70 78.22
C LYS A 204 -49.58 -11.30 77.77
N ASN A 205 -49.05 -12.27 78.53
CA ASN A 205 -47.79 -12.92 78.20
C ASN A 205 -47.88 -13.68 76.87
N LYS A 206 -49.00 -14.36 76.62
CA LYS A 206 -49.24 -15.02 75.32
C LYS A 206 -49.31 -14.02 74.16
N CYS A 207 -49.90 -12.84 74.38
CA CYS A 207 -50.02 -11.77 73.39
C CYS A 207 -48.65 -11.13 73.08
N LEU A 208 -47.85 -10.84 74.10
CA LEU A 208 -46.47 -10.36 73.96
C LEU A 208 -45.64 -11.33 73.12
N ASN A 209 -45.61 -12.61 73.49
CA ASN A 209 -44.90 -13.65 72.74
C ASN A 209 -45.38 -13.76 71.28
N THR A 210 -46.69 -13.60 70.99
CA THR A 210 -47.17 -13.57 69.60
C THR A 210 -46.76 -12.31 68.84
N THR A 211 -46.60 -11.19 69.52
CA THR A 211 -46.18 -9.90 68.92
C THR A 211 -44.69 -9.92 68.59
N GLU A 212 -43.87 -10.46 69.49
CA GLU A 212 -42.44 -10.70 69.25
C GLU A 212 -42.22 -11.68 68.08
N ASN A 213 -42.92 -12.83 68.09
CA ASN A 213 -42.87 -13.78 66.98
C ASN A 213 -43.31 -13.17 65.64
N LEU A 214 -44.34 -12.30 65.63
CA LEU A 214 -44.75 -11.58 64.43
C LEU A 214 -43.63 -10.64 63.94
N SER A 215 -43.02 -9.87 64.84
CA SER A 215 -41.90 -8.97 64.52
C SER A 215 -40.71 -9.73 63.90
N THR A 216 -40.36 -10.90 64.45
CA THR A 216 -39.31 -11.77 63.90
C THR A 216 -39.68 -12.26 62.50
N ILE A 217 -40.90 -12.76 62.30
CA ILE A 217 -41.38 -13.24 60.99
C ILE A 217 -41.42 -12.11 59.95
N GLU A 218 -41.82 -10.90 60.32
CA GLU A 218 -41.74 -9.74 59.42
C GLU A 218 -40.29 -9.41 59.03
N GLN A 219 -39.35 -9.51 59.97
CA GLN A 219 -37.94 -9.25 59.72
C GLN A 219 -37.31 -10.30 58.81
N ASP A 220 -37.69 -11.56 58.97
CA ASP A 220 -37.31 -12.67 58.08
C ASP A 220 -37.93 -12.48 56.67
N LEU A 221 -39.19 -12.03 56.58
CA LEU A 221 -39.85 -11.71 55.31
C LEU A 221 -39.20 -10.52 54.58
N ARG A 222 -38.80 -9.48 55.32
CA ARG A 222 -38.00 -8.35 54.80
C ARG A 222 -36.68 -8.87 54.23
N SER A 223 -35.95 -9.66 55.02
CA SER A 223 -34.67 -10.27 54.61
C SER A 223 -34.81 -11.18 53.38
N CYS A 224 -35.89 -11.96 53.29
CA CYS A 224 -36.20 -12.80 52.13
C CYS A 224 -36.50 -11.98 50.87
N ARG A 225 -37.20 -10.85 50.98
CA ARG A 225 -37.42 -9.92 49.85
C ARG A 225 -36.10 -9.35 49.34
N ASP A 226 -35.26 -8.84 50.23
CA ASP A 226 -33.96 -8.26 49.86
C ASP A 226 -33.04 -9.30 49.20
N ALA A 227 -33.12 -10.56 49.60
CA ALA A 227 -32.40 -11.67 48.97
C ALA A 227 -32.96 -12.00 47.56
N LEU A 228 -34.30 -12.00 47.41
CA LEU A 228 -34.96 -12.23 46.11
C LEU A 228 -34.72 -11.08 45.13
N GLU A 229 -34.69 -9.83 45.59
CA GLU A 229 -34.40 -8.67 44.75
C GLU A 229 -32.94 -8.70 44.27
N ARG A 230 -31.98 -8.99 45.15
CA ARG A 230 -30.57 -9.25 44.79
C ARG A 230 -30.46 -10.35 43.73
N SER A 231 -31.09 -11.50 43.95
CA SER A 231 -31.13 -12.62 43.00
C SER A 231 -31.71 -12.24 41.64
N ASN A 232 -32.77 -11.42 41.59
CA ASN A 232 -33.31 -10.88 40.35
C ASN A 232 -32.33 -9.94 39.64
N THR A 233 -31.62 -9.06 40.37
CA THR A 233 -30.60 -8.20 39.74
C THR A 233 -29.45 -9.01 39.16
N ASP A 234 -29.00 -10.07 39.83
CA ASP A 234 -27.97 -10.99 39.33
C ASP A 234 -28.45 -11.75 38.09
N LYS A 235 -29.70 -12.26 38.09
CA LYS A 235 -30.33 -12.89 36.94
C LYS A 235 -30.36 -11.95 35.73
N ASP A 236 -30.76 -10.69 35.93
CA ASP A 236 -30.79 -9.70 34.84
C ASP A 236 -29.38 -9.34 34.34
N ILE A 237 -28.36 -9.32 35.21
CA ILE A 237 -26.95 -9.15 34.81
C ILE A 237 -26.50 -10.33 33.94
N LEU A 238 -26.75 -11.56 34.39
CA LEU A 238 -26.42 -12.79 33.66
C LEU A 238 -27.16 -12.85 32.30
N GLN A 239 -28.42 -12.41 32.24
CA GLN A 239 -29.20 -12.39 31.00
C GLN A 239 -28.69 -11.34 29.99
N ARG A 240 -28.21 -10.19 30.46
CA ARG A 240 -27.47 -9.22 29.62
C ARG A 240 -26.12 -9.77 29.15
N GLN A 241 -25.40 -10.50 30.00
CA GLN A 241 -24.14 -11.14 29.63
C GLN A 241 -24.35 -12.26 28.59
N LEU A 242 -25.38 -13.10 28.75
CA LEU A 242 -25.72 -14.17 27.82
C LEU A 242 -26.12 -13.61 26.44
N SER A 243 -26.92 -12.55 26.39
CA SER A 243 -27.29 -11.89 25.12
C SER A 243 -26.08 -11.24 24.43
N ALA A 244 -25.16 -10.62 25.19
CA ALA A 244 -23.89 -10.13 24.62
C ALA A 244 -23.02 -11.28 24.07
N GLN A 245 -22.92 -12.41 24.79
CA GLN A 245 -22.18 -13.59 24.31
C GLN A 245 -22.80 -14.21 23.06
N LEU A 246 -24.13 -14.24 22.94
CA LEU A 246 -24.81 -14.70 21.73
C LEU A 246 -24.50 -13.80 20.51
N LEU A 247 -24.47 -12.47 20.69
CA LEU A 247 -24.06 -11.54 19.63
C LEU A 247 -22.59 -11.69 19.25
N ASP A 248 -21.70 -11.91 20.22
CA ASP A 248 -20.29 -12.25 19.96
C ASP A 248 -20.16 -13.55 19.14
N ILE A 249 -20.95 -14.58 19.48
CA ILE A 249 -20.99 -15.86 18.75
C ILE A 249 -21.51 -15.66 17.32
N GLU A 250 -22.56 -14.87 17.11
CA GLU A 250 -23.09 -14.56 15.78
C GLU A 250 -22.04 -13.82 14.92
N ARG A 251 -21.33 -12.84 15.49
CA ARG A 251 -20.22 -12.14 14.82
C ARG A 251 -19.09 -13.10 14.46
N LEU A 252 -18.69 -13.98 15.36
CA LEU A 252 -17.64 -14.98 15.12
C LEU A 252 -18.05 -16.03 14.06
N LYS A 253 -19.33 -16.40 13.96
CA LYS A 253 -19.85 -17.23 12.86
C LYS A 253 -19.75 -16.50 11.52
N GLN A 254 -20.18 -15.24 11.44
CA GLN A 254 -20.09 -14.45 10.22
C GLN A 254 -18.63 -14.23 9.78
N GLU A 255 -17.72 -13.96 10.72
CA GLU A 255 -16.28 -13.86 10.43
C GLU A 255 -15.72 -15.19 9.93
N LYS A 256 -16.08 -16.32 10.55
CA LYS A 256 -15.70 -17.66 10.09
C LYS A 256 -16.20 -17.95 8.67
N GLU A 257 -17.45 -17.61 8.34
CA GLU A 257 -18.01 -17.80 7.00
C GLU A 257 -17.31 -16.91 5.96
N SER A 258 -17.04 -15.64 6.30
CA SER A 258 -16.26 -14.72 5.47
C SER A 258 -14.85 -15.27 5.19
N LEU A 259 -14.15 -15.74 6.23
CA LEU A 259 -12.83 -16.37 6.10
C LEU A 259 -12.88 -17.66 5.27
N LEU A 260 -13.91 -18.50 5.41
CA LEU A 260 -14.08 -19.70 4.58
C LEU A 260 -14.29 -19.37 3.10
N VAL A 261 -15.05 -18.31 2.78
CA VAL A 261 -15.19 -17.83 1.40
C VAL A 261 -13.87 -17.29 0.87
N GLN A 262 -13.15 -16.47 1.64
CA GLN A 262 -11.84 -15.96 1.26
C GLN A 262 -10.83 -17.09 1.02
N ASN A 263 -10.80 -18.12 1.87
CA ASN A 263 -9.90 -19.26 1.72
C ASN A 263 -10.19 -20.05 0.43
N ARG A 264 -11.48 -20.26 0.08
CA ARG A 264 -11.87 -20.89 -1.19
C ARG A 264 -11.43 -20.09 -2.42
N VAL A 265 -11.47 -18.76 -2.36
CA VAL A 265 -10.96 -17.90 -3.45
C VAL A 265 -9.44 -18.06 -3.57
N ILE A 266 -8.70 -18.01 -2.46
CA ILE A 266 -7.25 -18.21 -2.46
C ILE A 266 -6.86 -19.61 -2.99
N GLU A 267 -7.58 -20.66 -2.60
CA GLU A 267 -7.40 -22.01 -3.14
C GLU A 267 -7.64 -22.07 -4.66
N GLN A 268 -8.64 -21.36 -5.18
CA GLN A 268 -8.89 -21.29 -6.62
C GLN A 268 -7.80 -20.50 -7.36
N ASP A 269 -7.34 -19.38 -6.81
CA ASP A 269 -6.25 -18.58 -7.37
C ASP A 269 -4.93 -19.34 -7.39
N LEU A 270 -4.64 -20.11 -6.34
CA LEU A 270 -3.48 -21.01 -6.29
C LEU A 270 -3.56 -22.08 -7.39
N ARG A 271 -4.69 -22.76 -7.55
CA ARG A 271 -4.89 -23.75 -8.63
C ARG A 271 -4.69 -23.14 -10.02
N HIS A 272 -5.23 -21.94 -10.28
CA HIS A 272 -5.03 -21.24 -11.55
C HIS A 272 -3.55 -20.84 -11.76
N ARG A 273 -2.82 -20.46 -10.72
CA ARG A 273 -1.38 -20.17 -10.78
C ARG A 273 -0.57 -21.43 -11.05
N ASP A 274 -0.89 -22.56 -10.41
CA ASP A 274 -0.24 -23.85 -10.62
C ASP A 274 -0.48 -24.38 -12.04
N GLU A 275 -1.71 -24.34 -12.54
CA GLU A 275 -2.01 -24.69 -13.93
C GLU A 275 -1.24 -23.81 -14.92
N LYS A 276 -1.17 -22.50 -14.67
CA LYS A 276 -0.42 -21.57 -15.52
C LYS A 276 1.09 -21.86 -15.48
N PHE A 277 1.63 -22.17 -14.31
CA PHE A 277 3.03 -22.59 -14.16
C PHE A 277 3.33 -23.88 -14.92
N GLN A 278 2.46 -24.90 -14.79
CA GLN A 278 2.59 -26.16 -15.51
C GLN A 278 2.55 -25.97 -17.04
N ARG A 279 1.65 -25.11 -17.56
CA ARG A 279 1.59 -24.76 -18.99
C ARG A 279 2.88 -24.09 -19.47
N ILE A 280 3.36 -23.05 -18.77
CA ILE A 280 4.61 -22.35 -19.12
C ILE A 280 5.81 -23.29 -19.02
N HIS A 281 5.86 -24.17 -18.03
CA HIS A 281 6.92 -25.18 -17.91
C HIS A 281 6.88 -26.21 -19.05
N ALA A 282 5.69 -26.61 -19.50
CA ALA A 282 5.55 -27.49 -20.67
C ALA A 282 5.99 -26.76 -21.96
N GLU A 283 5.56 -25.52 -22.19
CA GLU A 283 6.01 -24.69 -23.30
C GLU A 283 7.54 -24.52 -23.32
N TYR A 284 8.14 -24.20 -22.16
CA TYR A 284 9.60 -24.10 -22.02
C TYR A 284 10.29 -25.41 -22.43
N ARG A 285 9.84 -26.56 -21.91
CA ARG A 285 10.40 -27.88 -22.27
C ARG A 285 10.28 -28.15 -23.77
N ASN A 286 9.11 -27.89 -24.36
CA ASN A 286 8.87 -28.07 -25.79
C ASN A 286 9.77 -27.16 -26.65
N THR A 287 10.02 -25.92 -26.24
CA THR A 287 10.96 -25.02 -26.95
C THR A 287 12.41 -25.52 -26.86
N MET A 288 12.82 -26.03 -25.69
CA MET A 288 14.14 -26.63 -25.49
C MET A 288 14.34 -27.88 -26.36
N GLU A 289 13.33 -28.76 -26.42
CA GLU A 289 13.32 -29.92 -27.32
C GLU A 289 13.39 -29.51 -28.79
N SER A 290 12.60 -28.51 -29.21
CA SER A 290 12.63 -28.00 -30.58
C SER A 290 14.00 -27.43 -30.98
N ILE A 291 14.64 -26.65 -30.10
CA ILE A 291 15.99 -26.10 -30.34
C ILE A 291 17.03 -27.23 -30.40
N ALA A 292 16.97 -28.21 -29.50
CA ALA A 292 17.86 -29.36 -29.51
C ALA A 292 17.73 -30.21 -30.79
N ILE A 293 16.51 -30.42 -31.29
CA ILE A 293 16.26 -31.09 -32.57
C ILE A 293 16.88 -30.29 -33.73
N LEU A 294 16.69 -28.96 -33.77
CA LEU A 294 17.25 -28.10 -34.82
C LEU A 294 18.78 -28.01 -34.82
N LEU A 295 19.42 -28.17 -33.66
CA LEU A 295 20.88 -28.19 -33.51
C LEU A 295 21.50 -29.59 -33.67
N SER A 296 20.66 -30.63 -33.67
CA SER A 296 21.06 -32.01 -33.93
C SER A 296 21.32 -32.23 -35.42
N LEU A 297 22.29 -33.09 -35.71
CA LEU A 297 22.65 -33.56 -37.04
C LEU A 297 22.58 -35.09 -37.07
N PRO A 298 22.48 -35.73 -38.25
CA PRO A 298 22.53 -37.19 -38.36
C PRO A 298 23.78 -37.82 -37.73
N THR A 299 24.88 -37.06 -37.66
CA THR A 299 26.15 -37.46 -37.04
C THR A 299 26.32 -37.03 -35.58
N ARG A 300 25.39 -36.24 -35.02
CA ARG A 300 25.47 -35.76 -33.63
C ARG A 300 24.11 -35.33 -33.08
N PHE A 301 23.65 -36.05 -32.08
CA PHE A 301 22.50 -35.67 -31.26
C PHE A 301 22.87 -34.55 -30.27
N VAL A 302 21.89 -33.71 -29.94
CA VAL A 302 21.94 -32.68 -28.90
C VAL A 302 20.76 -32.92 -27.97
N GLU A 303 21.02 -33.06 -26.68
CA GLU A 303 19.95 -33.18 -25.68
C GLU A 303 19.23 -31.85 -25.45
N ALA A 304 17.95 -31.92 -25.06
CA ALA A 304 17.06 -30.81 -24.75
C ALA A 304 17.39 -30.08 -23.42
N HIS A 305 18.68 -29.81 -23.20
CA HIS A 305 19.21 -29.18 -21.99
C HIS A 305 20.01 -27.92 -22.33
N GLU A 306 20.06 -26.96 -21.40
CA GLU A 306 20.53 -25.61 -21.68
C GLU A 306 22.05 -25.56 -21.92
N THR A 307 22.80 -26.36 -21.18
CA THR A 307 24.24 -26.51 -21.31
C THR A 307 24.60 -27.12 -22.67
N THR A 308 24.02 -28.28 -23.01
CA THR A 308 24.27 -29.01 -24.27
C THR A 308 23.92 -28.19 -25.51
N ILE A 309 22.78 -27.47 -25.49
CA ILE A 309 22.37 -26.54 -26.54
C ILE A 309 23.39 -25.39 -26.70
N LYS A 310 23.78 -24.74 -25.60
CA LYS A 310 24.75 -23.62 -25.64
C LYS A 310 26.13 -24.08 -26.09
N ASP A 311 26.58 -25.25 -25.68
CA ASP A 311 27.85 -25.84 -26.08
C ASP A 311 27.87 -26.13 -27.58
N ARG A 312 26.80 -26.72 -28.13
CA ARG A 312 26.67 -26.95 -29.57
C ARG A 312 26.66 -25.65 -30.38
N ILE A 313 25.97 -24.61 -29.91
CA ILE A 313 25.96 -23.29 -30.57
C ILE A 313 27.38 -22.70 -30.60
N ARG A 314 28.12 -22.75 -29.48
CA ARG A 314 29.50 -22.24 -29.41
C ARG A 314 30.43 -22.95 -30.39
N GLU A 315 30.27 -24.27 -30.56
CA GLU A 315 31.03 -25.03 -31.54
C GLU A 315 30.69 -24.68 -33.00
N ILE A 316 29.40 -24.59 -33.35
CA ILE A 316 28.96 -24.17 -34.70
C ILE A 316 29.50 -22.77 -35.05
N LEU A 317 29.58 -21.87 -34.07
CA LEU A 317 30.18 -20.55 -34.24
C LEU A 317 31.70 -20.62 -34.48
N SER A 318 32.41 -21.55 -33.83
CA SER A 318 33.84 -21.80 -34.10
C SER A 318 34.06 -22.35 -35.50
N ASP A 319 33.32 -23.41 -35.88
CA ASP A 319 33.38 -24.02 -37.23
C ASP A 319 33.14 -22.98 -38.33
N ASN A 320 32.19 -22.06 -38.13
CA ASN A 320 31.89 -21.00 -39.08
C ASN A 320 32.99 -19.93 -39.15
N LYS A 321 33.65 -19.63 -38.03
CA LYS A 321 34.80 -18.73 -38.00
C LYS A 321 35.97 -19.33 -38.78
N ASP A 322 36.28 -20.61 -38.57
CA ASP A 322 37.37 -21.31 -39.25
C ASP A 322 37.09 -21.44 -40.75
N LYS A 323 35.84 -21.72 -41.15
CA LYS A 323 35.40 -21.68 -42.56
C LYS A 323 35.50 -20.28 -43.16
N SER A 324 35.22 -19.21 -42.41
CA SER A 324 35.39 -17.83 -42.91
C SER A 324 36.85 -17.55 -43.21
N VAL A 325 37.77 -17.90 -42.30
CA VAL A 325 39.23 -17.77 -42.52
C VAL A 325 39.68 -18.60 -43.72
N GLN A 326 39.13 -19.80 -43.91
CA GLN A 326 39.41 -20.62 -45.09
C GLN A 326 38.90 -19.98 -46.40
N ILE A 327 37.72 -19.38 -46.39
CA ILE A 327 37.16 -18.65 -47.55
C ILE A 327 38.03 -17.44 -47.90
N ASP A 328 38.47 -16.68 -46.90
CA ASP A 328 39.33 -15.51 -47.13
C ASP A 328 40.71 -15.93 -47.68
N ALA A 329 41.31 -17.00 -47.15
CA ALA A 329 42.52 -17.58 -47.72
C ALA A 329 42.35 -18.12 -49.15
N LEU A 330 41.15 -18.57 -49.54
CA LEU A 330 40.83 -18.95 -50.93
C LEU A 330 40.61 -17.73 -51.83
N ARG A 331 40.03 -16.64 -51.31
CA ARG A 331 39.91 -15.35 -52.02
C ARG A 331 41.27 -14.75 -52.31
N ASP A 332 42.18 -14.77 -51.35
CA ASP A 332 43.56 -14.29 -51.53
C ASP A 332 44.28 -15.08 -52.63
N LYS A 333 44.21 -16.42 -52.59
CA LYS A 333 44.75 -17.28 -53.66
C LYS A 333 44.16 -16.98 -55.02
N LEU A 334 42.84 -16.80 -55.11
CA LEU A 334 42.16 -16.41 -56.36
C LEU A 334 42.64 -15.04 -56.85
N GLY A 335 42.90 -14.09 -55.95
CA GLY A 335 43.51 -12.80 -56.27
C GLY A 335 44.94 -12.93 -56.84
N MET A 336 45.77 -13.79 -56.24
CA MET A 336 47.13 -14.08 -56.73
C MET A 336 47.11 -14.71 -58.14
N GLU A 337 46.28 -15.74 -58.34
CA GLU A 337 46.10 -16.38 -59.66
C GLU A 337 45.55 -15.40 -60.71
N SER A 338 44.60 -14.54 -60.32
CA SER A 338 44.06 -13.49 -61.21
C SER A 338 45.14 -12.46 -61.59
N GLN A 339 46.02 -12.09 -60.66
CA GLN A 339 47.15 -11.21 -60.94
C GLN A 339 48.18 -11.88 -61.86
N GLN A 340 48.45 -13.18 -61.66
CA GLN A 340 49.33 -13.97 -62.50
C GLN A 340 48.78 -14.10 -63.93
N LEU A 341 47.48 -14.38 -64.08
CA LEU A 341 46.79 -14.39 -65.37
C LEU A 341 46.81 -13.03 -66.07
N GLY A 342 46.66 -11.93 -65.31
CA GLY A 342 46.81 -10.57 -65.85
C GLY A 342 48.22 -10.30 -66.40
N ARG A 343 49.26 -10.79 -65.72
CA ARG A 343 50.66 -10.68 -66.20
C ARG A 343 50.89 -11.52 -67.46
N THR A 344 50.38 -12.75 -67.52
CA THR A 344 50.55 -13.61 -68.72
C THR A 344 49.76 -13.08 -69.91
N ALA A 345 48.55 -12.54 -69.70
CA ALA A 345 47.79 -11.85 -70.73
C ALA A 345 48.55 -10.63 -71.29
N HIS A 346 49.13 -9.79 -70.42
CA HIS A 346 49.91 -8.64 -70.88
C HIS A 346 51.16 -9.03 -71.69
N LEU A 347 51.87 -10.09 -71.27
CA LEU A 347 53.00 -10.64 -72.04
C LEU A 347 52.54 -11.22 -73.38
N HIS A 348 51.37 -11.84 -73.44
CA HIS A 348 50.78 -12.36 -74.67
C HIS A 348 50.38 -11.23 -75.64
N ASP A 349 49.76 -10.15 -75.15
CA ASP A 349 49.45 -8.97 -75.95
C ASP A 349 50.71 -8.27 -76.48
N GLN A 350 51.77 -8.19 -75.68
CA GLN A 350 53.07 -7.69 -76.10
C GLN A 350 53.68 -8.56 -77.21
N ALA A 351 53.62 -9.89 -77.07
CA ALA A 351 54.07 -10.83 -78.10
C ALA A 351 53.24 -10.70 -79.39
N ASN A 352 51.91 -10.63 -79.30
CA ASN A 352 51.02 -10.44 -80.45
C ASN A 352 51.28 -9.11 -81.18
N THR A 353 51.58 -8.04 -80.43
CA THR A 353 51.96 -6.75 -81.01
C THR A 353 53.28 -6.86 -81.78
N ARG A 354 54.26 -7.59 -81.24
CA ARG A 354 55.53 -7.85 -81.92
C ARG A 354 55.37 -8.72 -83.17
N VAL A 355 54.47 -9.71 -83.15
CA VAL A 355 54.12 -10.52 -84.33
C VAL A 355 53.55 -9.64 -85.43
N ARG A 356 52.59 -8.76 -85.13
CA ARG A 356 52.02 -7.83 -86.13
C ARG A 356 53.06 -6.93 -86.79
N ILE A 357 54.00 -6.39 -86.01
CA ILE A 357 55.09 -5.56 -86.56
C ILE A 357 55.94 -6.36 -87.57
N LEU A 358 56.28 -7.61 -87.22
CA LEU A 358 57.04 -8.51 -88.11
C LEU A 358 56.23 -8.94 -89.34
N GLU A 359 54.90 -9.10 -89.22
CA GLU A 359 54.00 -9.35 -90.35
C GLU A 359 53.94 -8.15 -91.31
N ASP A 360 53.85 -6.92 -90.79
CA ASP A 360 53.89 -5.70 -91.59
C ASP A 360 55.25 -5.52 -92.29
N GLU A 361 56.37 -5.80 -91.60
CA GLU A 361 57.70 -5.84 -92.21
C GLU A 361 57.80 -6.89 -93.32
N ARG A 362 57.27 -8.11 -93.10
CA ARG A 362 57.20 -9.17 -94.12
C ARG A 362 56.42 -8.70 -95.35
N ASN A 363 55.23 -8.13 -95.15
CA ASN A 363 54.37 -7.64 -96.22
C ASN A 363 55.05 -6.50 -97.01
N MET A 364 55.77 -5.59 -96.34
CA MET A 364 56.55 -4.54 -96.99
C MET A 364 57.72 -5.09 -97.82
N LEU A 365 58.40 -6.14 -97.33
CA LEU A 365 59.48 -6.81 -98.07
C LEU A 365 58.93 -7.58 -99.28
N GLU A 366 57.83 -8.32 -99.14
CA GLU A 366 57.16 -9.01 -100.25
C GLU A 366 56.72 -8.03 -101.35
N ALA A 367 56.16 -6.88 -100.98
CA ALA A 367 55.80 -5.84 -101.94
C ALA A 367 57.01 -5.25 -102.69
N LYS A 368 58.17 -5.10 -102.01
CA LYS A 368 59.43 -4.72 -102.66
C LYS A 368 59.93 -5.79 -103.63
N VAL A 369 59.86 -7.07 -103.26
CA VAL A 369 60.23 -8.19 -104.13
C VAL A 369 59.36 -8.21 -105.39
N HIS A 370 58.03 -8.18 -105.24
CA HIS A 370 57.11 -8.14 -106.39
C HIS A 370 57.37 -6.94 -107.32
N LYS A 371 57.73 -5.78 -106.76
CA LYS A 371 58.10 -4.60 -107.56
C LYS A 371 59.37 -4.85 -108.37
N LEU A 372 60.43 -5.37 -107.74
CA LEU A 372 61.70 -5.69 -108.42
C LEU A 372 61.52 -6.78 -109.47
N GLU A 373 60.69 -7.80 -109.22
CA GLU A 373 60.32 -8.82 -110.21
C GLU A 373 59.59 -8.21 -111.42
N SER A 374 58.70 -7.23 -111.20
CA SER A 374 58.02 -6.51 -112.30
C SER A 374 58.96 -5.61 -113.12
N GLU A 375 59.93 -4.97 -112.47
CA GLU A 375 60.98 -4.18 -113.10
C GLU A 375 61.95 -5.07 -113.90
N LEU A 376 62.31 -6.24 -113.36
CA LEU A 376 63.11 -7.24 -114.09
C LEU A 376 62.36 -7.74 -115.34
N ASN A 377 61.12 -8.18 -115.20
CA ASN A 377 60.31 -8.68 -116.32
C ASN A 377 60.17 -7.63 -117.45
N THR A 378 60.00 -6.35 -117.10
CA THR A 378 59.93 -5.27 -118.10
C THR A 378 61.27 -5.01 -118.79
N ILE A 379 62.39 -5.10 -118.07
CA ILE A 379 63.74 -5.06 -118.66
C ILE A 379 63.94 -6.25 -119.60
N GLU A 380 63.57 -7.47 -119.21
CA GLU A 380 63.74 -8.66 -120.06
C GLU A 380 62.92 -8.59 -121.35
N LEU A 381 61.66 -8.13 -121.26
CA LEU A 381 60.82 -7.86 -122.43
C LEU A 381 61.46 -6.81 -123.36
N SER A 382 62.06 -5.74 -122.81
CA SER A 382 62.75 -4.73 -123.61
C SER A 382 63.98 -5.28 -124.33
N ARG A 383 64.77 -6.13 -123.65
CA ARG A 383 65.95 -6.82 -124.19
C ARG A 383 65.58 -7.77 -125.33
N ASP A 384 64.48 -8.51 -125.19
CA ASP A 384 64.04 -9.45 -126.21
C ASP A 384 63.37 -8.77 -127.41
N ASN A 385 62.74 -7.61 -127.23
CA ASN A 385 62.33 -6.75 -128.34
C ASN A 385 63.55 -6.22 -129.11
N LEU A 386 64.56 -5.67 -128.42
CA LEU A 386 65.80 -5.21 -129.06
C LEU A 386 66.56 -6.33 -129.79
N ARG A 387 66.51 -7.57 -129.28
CA ARG A 387 67.05 -8.76 -129.99
C ARG A 387 66.27 -9.07 -131.27
N LYS A 388 64.94 -9.01 -131.24
CA LYS A 388 64.09 -9.18 -132.43
C LYS A 388 64.36 -8.08 -133.45
N ASP A 389 64.47 -6.83 -133.01
CA ASP A 389 64.77 -5.70 -133.89
C ASP A 389 66.14 -5.83 -134.55
N LYS A 390 67.17 -6.25 -133.79
CA LYS A 390 68.49 -6.57 -134.34
C LYS A 390 68.42 -7.69 -135.40
N ALA A 391 67.69 -8.77 -135.12
CA ALA A 391 67.53 -9.88 -136.06
C ALA A 391 66.79 -9.45 -137.35
N ASN A 392 65.71 -8.66 -137.19
CA ASN A 392 64.95 -8.08 -138.31
C ASN A 392 65.82 -7.14 -139.16
N PHE A 393 66.68 -6.33 -138.53
CA PHE A 393 67.57 -5.39 -139.21
C PHE A 393 68.65 -6.11 -140.04
N VAL A 394 69.26 -7.17 -139.50
CA VAL A 394 70.22 -8.00 -140.25
C VAL A 394 69.53 -8.68 -141.45
N ALA A 395 68.36 -9.30 -141.24
CA ALA A 395 67.60 -9.93 -142.32
C ALA A 395 67.15 -8.94 -143.40
N PHE A 396 66.85 -7.69 -143.02
CA PHE A 396 66.55 -6.60 -143.96
C PHE A 396 67.76 -6.24 -144.83
N LEU A 397 68.95 -6.06 -144.24
CA LEU A 397 70.17 -5.73 -144.98
C LEU A 397 70.60 -6.83 -145.96
N GLU A 398 70.45 -8.10 -145.58
CA GLU A 398 70.67 -9.24 -146.50
C GLU A 398 69.68 -9.24 -147.68
N ARG A 399 68.42 -8.88 -147.45
CA ARG A 399 67.41 -8.85 -148.51
C ARG A 399 67.56 -7.63 -149.42
N LEU A 400 68.02 -6.50 -148.88
CA LEU A 400 68.29 -5.27 -149.61
C LEU A 400 69.49 -5.44 -150.57
N SER A 401 70.55 -6.13 -150.14
CA SER A 401 71.66 -6.58 -151.00
C SER A 401 71.17 -7.29 -152.27
N ARG A 402 70.35 -8.33 -152.06
CA ARG A 402 69.85 -9.19 -153.13
C ARG A 402 68.94 -8.48 -154.11
N THR A 403 68.11 -7.59 -153.59
CA THR A 403 67.19 -6.79 -154.41
C THR A 403 67.94 -5.76 -155.26
N LEU A 404 69.16 -5.38 -154.86
CA LEU A 404 69.99 -4.40 -155.57
C LEU A 404 71.01 -5.05 -156.53
N ASN A 405 71.04 -6.36 -156.74
CA ASN A 405 72.12 -7.03 -157.52
C ASN A 405 73.52 -6.55 -157.08
N MET A 406 73.82 -6.66 -155.79
CA MET A 406 75.14 -6.38 -155.19
C MET A 406 75.77 -7.63 -154.54
N ASP A 407 75.17 -8.80 -154.72
CA ASP A 407 75.43 -10.00 -153.91
C ASP A 407 76.83 -10.59 -154.04
N GLU A 408 77.50 -10.40 -155.17
CA GLU A 408 78.86 -10.92 -155.40
C GLU A 408 79.95 -10.05 -154.75
N LEU A 409 79.61 -8.88 -154.18
CA LEU A 409 80.57 -7.96 -153.54
C LEU A 409 80.50 -7.92 -152.01
N THR A 410 79.43 -8.46 -151.41
CA THR A 410 79.08 -8.17 -150.00
C THR A 410 79.24 -9.35 -149.05
N GLN A 411 79.80 -10.48 -149.50
CA GLN A 411 79.88 -11.71 -148.70
C GLN A 411 81.06 -11.75 -147.70
N ASP A 412 82.12 -10.97 -147.95
CA ASP A 412 83.34 -10.92 -147.10
C ASP A 412 83.56 -9.53 -146.45
N ILE A 413 82.54 -8.67 -146.40
CA ILE A 413 82.65 -7.31 -145.85
C ILE A 413 81.64 -7.10 -144.70
N GLY A 414 82.12 -6.60 -143.56
CA GLY A 414 81.32 -6.43 -142.35
C GLY A 414 80.12 -5.47 -142.50
N ILE A 415 79.11 -5.64 -141.64
CA ILE A 415 77.79 -4.96 -141.69
C ILE A 415 77.89 -3.42 -141.82
N GLU A 416 78.93 -2.80 -141.26
CA GLU A 416 79.18 -1.35 -141.33
C GLU A 416 79.59 -0.86 -142.73
N LEU A 417 80.25 -1.68 -143.53
CA LEU A 417 80.63 -1.34 -144.92
C LEU A 417 79.60 -1.84 -145.95
N HIS A 418 78.81 -2.85 -145.56
CA HIS A 418 77.63 -3.30 -146.29
C HIS A 418 76.58 -2.18 -146.41
N THR A 419 76.43 -1.37 -145.36
CA THR A 419 75.52 -0.23 -145.34
C THR A 419 76.00 0.92 -146.23
N GLU A 420 77.27 1.33 -146.16
CA GLU A 420 77.87 2.36 -147.05
C GLU A 420 77.70 2.03 -148.55
N SER A 421 77.97 0.78 -148.93
CA SER A 421 77.91 0.33 -150.33
C SER A 421 76.48 0.30 -150.89
N ILE A 422 75.50 0.01 -150.04
CA ILE A 422 74.08 0.08 -150.37
C ILE A 422 73.60 1.54 -150.42
N ILE A 423 74.12 2.43 -149.57
CA ILE A 423 73.71 3.85 -149.50
C ILE A 423 73.94 4.57 -150.84
N HIS A 424 75.12 4.46 -151.45
CA HIS A 424 75.36 5.10 -152.76
C HIS A 424 74.44 4.59 -153.89
N ARG A 425 74.00 3.33 -153.82
CA ARG A 425 73.04 2.77 -154.79
C ARG A 425 71.58 3.13 -154.46
N ALA A 426 71.28 3.34 -153.18
CA ALA A 426 70.00 3.84 -152.70
C ALA A 426 69.82 5.35 -152.98
N GLU A 427 70.88 6.15 -152.98
CA GLU A 427 70.86 7.57 -153.36
C GLU A 427 70.39 7.79 -154.81
N GLN A 428 70.66 6.84 -155.73
CA GLN A 428 70.09 6.87 -157.09
C GLN A 428 68.60 6.48 -157.16
N LEU A 429 68.08 5.77 -156.17
CA LEU A 429 66.70 5.28 -156.10
C LEU A 429 65.80 6.12 -155.16
N SER A 430 66.39 7.08 -154.44
CA SER A 430 65.72 8.02 -153.54
C SER A 430 64.94 9.11 -154.28
N ARG A 431 63.84 8.72 -154.95
CA ARG A 431 62.95 9.68 -155.64
C ARG A 431 61.44 9.40 -155.54
N LEU A 432 60.97 8.45 -154.73
CA LEU A 432 59.54 8.24 -154.46
C LEU A 432 59.23 7.93 -152.97
N GLU A 433 58.31 8.73 -152.44
CA GLU A 433 57.63 8.79 -151.13
C GLU A 433 56.62 7.61 -150.88
N SER A 434 55.91 7.41 -149.74
CA SER A 434 55.95 7.80 -148.30
C SER A 434 54.79 7.08 -147.53
N ASP A 435 54.59 7.38 -146.21
CA ASP A 435 53.34 7.23 -145.40
C ASP A 435 52.83 5.83 -144.96
N LYS A 436 52.09 5.59 -143.84
CA LYS A 436 51.33 6.36 -142.78
C LYS A 436 51.30 5.52 -141.46
N ILE A 437 51.25 6.01 -140.19
CA ILE A 437 50.21 6.78 -139.43
C ILE A 437 48.89 5.98 -139.21
N VAL A 438 48.21 5.89 -138.05
CA VAL A 438 48.44 6.07 -136.56
C VAL A 438 47.10 5.76 -135.83
N ASP A 439 47.00 5.37 -134.53
CA ASP A 439 45.70 5.53 -133.80
C ASP A 439 45.66 5.64 -132.24
N LYS A 440 44.65 6.36 -131.70
CA LYS A 440 44.38 6.63 -130.26
C LYS A 440 42.87 6.87 -129.94
N THR A 441 42.13 5.82 -129.55
CA THR A 441 40.66 5.95 -129.27
C THR A 441 40.18 5.35 -127.93
N ALA A 442 41.05 4.71 -127.14
CA ALA A 442 40.64 3.91 -125.98
C ALA A 442 40.32 4.68 -124.67
N VAL A 443 40.77 5.92 -124.52
CA VAL A 443 40.84 6.59 -123.19
C VAL A 443 39.50 7.18 -122.70
N VAL A 444 38.62 7.60 -123.61
CA VAL A 444 37.44 8.42 -123.25
C VAL A 444 36.36 7.63 -122.49
N TYR A 445 36.20 6.34 -122.76
CA TYR A 445 35.08 5.55 -122.24
C TYR A 445 35.23 5.13 -120.76
N GLN A 446 36.46 5.00 -120.26
CA GLN A 446 36.70 4.55 -118.88
C GLN A 446 36.32 5.60 -117.83
N LEU A 447 36.53 6.89 -118.13
CA LEU A 447 36.31 7.99 -117.17
C LEU A 447 34.83 8.22 -116.86
N GLN A 448 33.94 8.04 -117.85
CA GLN A 448 32.49 8.26 -117.67
C GLN A 448 31.85 7.23 -116.71
N ARG A 449 32.32 5.97 -116.72
CA ARG A 449 31.78 4.91 -115.85
C ARG A 449 32.08 5.13 -114.36
N ARG A 450 33.22 5.77 -114.04
CA ARG A 450 33.68 5.98 -112.65
C ARG A 450 32.81 6.99 -111.88
N ILE A 451 32.33 8.03 -112.55
CA ILE A 451 31.57 9.13 -111.93
C ILE A 451 30.20 8.67 -111.42
N ARG A 452 29.53 7.76 -112.14
CA ARG A 452 28.20 7.25 -111.75
C ARG A 452 28.24 6.47 -110.42
N ILE A 453 29.21 5.58 -110.25
CA ILE A 453 29.34 4.71 -109.08
C ILE A 453 29.54 5.53 -107.79
N LEU A 454 30.31 6.62 -107.86
CA LEU A 454 30.59 7.47 -106.69
C LEU A 454 29.35 8.23 -106.19
N ARG A 455 28.41 8.61 -107.08
CA ARG A 455 27.16 9.27 -106.67
C ARG A 455 26.22 8.31 -105.93
N GLU A 456 26.10 7.06 -106.40
CA GLU A 456 25.26 6.04 -105.76
C GLU A 456 25.79 5.62 -104.37
N GLN A 457 27.11 5.72 -104.13
CA GLN A 457 27.70 5.48 -102.80
C GLN A 457 27.41 6.59 -101.79
N LEU A 458 27.28 7.86 -102.23
CA LEU A 458 27.03 9.00 -101.35
C LEU A 458 25.62 8.91 -100.73
N GLN A 459 24.58 8.75 -101.57
CA GLN A 459 23.18 8.64 -101.11
C GLN A 459 22.95 7.51 -100.09
N ARG A 460 23.71 6.40 -100.18
CA ARG A 460 23.62 5.30 -99.21
C ARG A 460 24.19 5.68 -97.84
N LYS A 461 25.21 6.55 -97.78
CA LYS A 461 25.77 7.04 -96.52
C LYS A 461 24.84 8.05 -95.84
N ASP A 462 24.18 8.91 -96.61
CA ASP A 462 23.20 9.88 -96.07
C ASP A 462 22.03 9.17 -95.39
N LEU A 463 21.44 8.17 -96.05
CA LEU A 463 20.36 7.35 -95.47
C LEU A 463 20.79 6.61 -94.19
N HIS A 464 22.04 6.16 -94.12
CA HIS A 464 22.59 5.50 -92.94
C HIS A 464 22.75 6.48 -91.76
N LEU A 465 23.19 7.71 -92.03
CA LEU A 465 23.30 8.78 -91.03
C LEU A 465 21.94 9.13 -90.40
N ASP A 466 20.88 9.24 -91.19
CA ASP A 466 19.54 9.55 -90.67
C ASP A 466 18.94 8.39 -89.85
N LEU A 467 19.23 7.13 -90.22
CA LEU A 467 18.88 5.97 -89.41
C LEU A 467 19.61 5.97 -88.06
N LEU A 468 20.89 6.34 -88.02
CA LEU A 468 21.66 6.46 -86.78
C LEU A 468 21.12 7.58 -85.88
N ARG A 469 20.79 8.75 -86.44
CA ARG A 469 20.16 9.87 -85.71
C ARG A 469 18.84 9.47 -85.05
N ARG A 470 17.97 8.75 -85.78
CA ARG A 470 16.71 8.23 -85.23
C ARG A 470 16.94 7.20 -84.12
N LYS A 471 17.89 6.28 -84.28
CA LYS A 471 18.26 5.32 -83.23
C LYS A 471 18.78 6.02 -81.96
N LEU A 472 19.61 7.05 -82.11
CA LEU A 472 20.13 7.83 -80.99
C LEU A 472 18.99 8.53 -80.24
N SER A 473 18.08 9.22 -80.95
CA SER A 473 16.91 9.87 -80.34
C SER A 473 15.99 8.91 -79.57
N VAL A 474 15.77 7.68 -80.08
CA VAL A 474 14.99 6.65 -79.37
C VAL A 474 15.73 6.13 -78.15
N GLN A 475 17.06 6.01 -78.21
CA GLN A 475 17.89 5.60 -77.09
C GLN A 475 17.90 6.66 -75.98
N ASP A 476 18.01 7.93 -76.32
CA ASP A 476 17.98 9.05 -75.37
C ASP A 476 16.64 9.12 -74.62
N GLU A 477 15.52 8.94 -75.33
CA GLU A 477 14.20 8.89 -74.71
C GLU A 477 14.01 7.64 -73.83
N SER A 478 14.53 6.48 -74.27
CA SER A 478 14.56 5.26 -73.46
C SER A 478 15.44 5.38 -72.22
N CYS A 479 16.45 6.26 -72.23
CA CYS A 479 17.22 6.63 -71.04
C CYS A 479 16.43 7.54 -70.10
N ARG A 480 15.71 8.54 -70.63
CA ARG A 480 14.82 9.41 -69.82
C ARG A 480 13.72 8.64 -69.09
N VAL A 481 12.98 7.79 -69.79
CA VAL A 481 11.90 6.99 -69.19
C VAL A 481 12.43 6.09 -68.06
N ARG A 482 13.61 5.47 -68.25
CA ARG A 482 14.25 4.68 -67.19
C ARG A 482 14.66 5.52 -65.98
N ALA A 483 15.12 6.75 -66.17
CA ALA A 483 15.46 7.65 -65.07
C ALA A 483 14.21 8.05 -64.25
N VAL A 484 13.07 8.31 -64.90
CA VAL A 484 11.80 8.62 -64.21
C VAL A 484 11.30 7.42 -63.40
N LEU A 485 11.24 6.23 -64.00
CA LEU A 485 10.81 5.01 -63.30
C LEU A 485 11.73 4.63 -62.12
N GLN A 486 13.03 4.92 -62.23
CA GLN A 486 13.97 4.74 -61.12
C GLN A 486 13.66 5.73 -59.98
N ALA A 487 13.38 7.00 -60.28
CA ALA A 487 13.00 7.99 -59.28
C ALA A 487 11.68 7.61 -58.56
N GLU A 488 10.64 7.20 -59.30
CA GLU A 488 9.38 6.74 -58.71
C GLU A 488 9.56 5.52 -57.79
N ARG A 489 10.44 4.58 -58.18
CA ARG A 489 10.81 3.42 -57.36
C ARG A 489 11.50 3.86 -56.08
N ASP A 490 12.46 4.77 -56.15
CA ASP A 490 13.20 5.26 -54.99
C ASP A 490 12.31 6.07 -54.04
N GLU A 491 11.34 6.83 -54.56
CA GLU A 491 10.27 7.46 -53.77
C GLU A 491 9.34 6.45 -53.09
N ALA A 492 8.95 5.37 -53.78
CA ALA A 492 8.14 4.30 -53.20
C ALA A 492 8.89 3.57 -52.06
N VAL A 493 10.19 3.29 -52.26
CA VAL A 493 11.07 2.73 -51.21
C VAL A 493 11.22 3.71 -50.04
N SER A 494 11.35 5.01 -50.30
CA SER A 494 11.38 6.06 -49.27
C SER A 494 10.10 6.10 -48.44
N ARG A 495 8.93 6.01 -49.10
CA ARG A 495 7.61 5.91 -48.43
C ARG A 495 7.49 4.63 -47.58
N GLY A 496 7.90 3.49 -48.12
CA GLY A 496 7.93 2.21 -47.38
C GLY A 496 8.79 2.29 -46.12
N LYS A 497 10.00 2.87 -46.22
CA LYS A 497 10.89 3.10 -45.06
C LYS A 497 10.28 4.04 -44.02
N LYS A 498 9.50 5.06 -44.42
CA LYS A 498 8.79 5.95 -43.49
C LYS A 498 7.67 5.21 -42.74
N LEU A 499 6.88 4.40 -43.45
CA LEU A 499 5.81 3.60 -42.85
C LEU A 499 6.34 2.51 -41.92
N ALA A 500 7.43 1.82 -42.28
CA ALA A 500 8.09 0.85 -41.40
C ALA A 500 8.50 1.50 -40.06
N ARG A 501 9.19 2.64 -40.11
CA ARG A 501 9.55 3.44 -38.91
C ARG A 501 8.33 3.90 -38.10
N GLN A 502 7.17 4.07 -38.73
CA GLN A 502 5.92 4.42 -38.04
C GLN A 502 5.31 3.20 -37.34
N CYS A 503 5.35 2.02 -37.97
CA CYS A 503 5.01 0.76 -37.32
C CYS A 503 5.93 0.48 -36.12
N ASP A 504 7.24 0.67 -36.26
CA ASP A 504 8.21 0.49 -35.17
C ASP A 504 7.88 1.41 -33.98
N LYS A 505 7.56 2.68 -34.23
CA LYS A 505 7.12 3.63 -33.19
C LYS A 505 5.83 3.19 -32.49
N LEU A 506 4.83 2.72 -33.24
CA LEU A 506 3.58 2.22 -32.68
C LEU A 506 3.80 0.92 -31.88
N GLN A 507 4.71 0.05 -32.32
CA GLN A 507 5.12 -1.16 -31.63
C GLN A 507 5.74 -0.84 -30.25
N VAL A 508 6.62 0.17 -30.20
CA VAL A 508 7.22 0.67 -28.94
C VAL A 508 6.16 1.29 -28.03
N GLN A 509 5.30 2.17 -28.54
CA GLN A 509 4.20 2.73 -27.76
C GLN A 509 3.27 1.65 -27.18
N LEU A 510 3.03 0.56 -27.91
CA LEU A 510 2.27 -0.59 -27.44
C LEU A 510 3.02 -1.40 -26.37
N SER A 511 4.36 -1.54 -26.45
CA SER A 511 5.13 -2.18 -25.39
C SER A 511 5.16 -1.34 -24.11
N ASP A 512 5.26 -0.01 -24.24
CA ASP A 512 5.30 0.92 -23.12
C ASP A 512 3.96 0.97 -22.39
N ALA A 513 2.85 1.04 -23.14
CA ALA A 513 1.51 0.93 -22.57
C ALA A 513 1.28 -0.41 -21.86
N ARG A 514 1.83 -1.52 -22.40
CA ARG A 514 1.80 -2.83 -21.74
C ARG A 514 2.67 -2.88 -20.49
N ALA A 515 3.80 -2.18 -20.44
CA ALA A 515 4.64 -2.07 -19.24
C ALA A 515 3.90 -1.28 -18.14
N GLN A 516 3.36 -0.12 -18.49
CA GLN A 516 2.58 0.73 -17.57
C GLN A 516 1.37 0.00 -16.98
N LEU A 517 0.70 -0.88 -17.76
CA LEU A 517 -0.37 -1.74 -17.25
C LEU A 517 0.14 -2.80 -16.25
N ARG A 518 1.37 -3.31 -16.39
CA ARG A 518 1.95 -4.21 -15.37
C ARG A 518 2.28 -3.44 -14.09
N ASP A 519 2.86 -2.24 -14.21
CA ASP A 519 3.25 -1.40 -13.08
C ASP A 519 2.02 -0.95 -12.27
N LEU A 520 0.93 -0.56 -12.95
CA LEU A 520 -0.34 -0.23 -12.30
C LEU A 520 -0.97 -1.45 -11.60
N ASN A 521 -0.87 -2.65 -12.18
CA ASN A 521 -1.35 -3.86 -11.53
C ASN A 521 -0.49 -4.24 -10.30
N ALA A 522 0.82 -4.00 -10.33
CA ALA A 522 1.69 -4.17 -9.17
C ALA A 522 1.32 -3.19 -8.05
N GLN A 523 1.17 -1.89 -8.36
CA GLN A 523 0.71 -0.89 -7.40
C GLN A 523 -0.68 -1.19 -6.82
N LEU A 524 -1.57 -1.82 -7.61
CA LEU A 524 -2.88 -2.25 -7.13
C LEU A 524 -2.77 -3.43 -6.14
N ALA A 525 -1.82 -4.33 -6.34
CA ALA A 525 -1.52 -5.42 -5.41
C ALA A 525 -0.93 -4.86 -4.10
N ASP A 526 0.07 -3.98 -4.17
CA ASP A 526 0.64 -3.30 -3.00
C ASP A 526 -0.46 -2.56 -2.20
N ALA A 527 -1.37 -1.86 -2.88
CA ALA A 527 -2.51 -1.19 -2.26
C ALA A 527 -3.51 -2.17 -1.59
N ALA A 528 -3.66 -3.38 -2.11
CA ALA A 528 -4.46 -4.43 -1.47
C ALA A 528 -3.78 -4.93 -0.18
N ASP A 529 -2.46 -5.12 -0.19
CA ASP A 529 -1.69 -5.54 0.98
C ASP A 529 -1.68 -4.47 2.09
N TYR A 530 -1.57 -3.17 1.73
CA TYR A 530 -1.77 -2.07 2.66
C TYR A 530 -3.19 -2.06 3.27
N LYS A 531 -4.21 -2.43 2.49
CA LYS A 531 -5.58 -2.53 2.99
C LYS A 531 -5.75 -3.72 3.95
N ILE A 532 -5.16 -4.88 3.64
CA ILE A 532 -5.20 -6.07 4.51
C ILE A 532 -4.52 -5.74 5.85
N THR A 533 -3.29 -5.24 5.82
CA THR A 533 -2.54 -4.89 7.05
C THR A 533 -3.23 -3.77 7.86
N SER A 534 -3.93 -2.83 7.20
CA SER A 534 -4.76 -1.84 7.90
C SER A 534 -5.97 -2.46 8.60
N LEU A 535 -6.61 -3.46 8.01
CA LEU A 535 -7.76 -4.16 8.61
C LEU A 535 -7.32 -5.06 9.78
N GLU A 536 -6.16 -5.72 9.68
CA GLU A 536 -5.56 -6.48 10.78
C GLU A 536 -5.22 -5.58 11.98
N ARG A 537 -4.67 -4.38 11.72
CA ARG A 537 -4.43 -3.36 12.77
C ARG A 537 -5.74 -2.89 13.41
N ALA A 538 -6.79 -2.66 12.62
CA ALA A 538 -8.11 -2.28 13.14
C ALA A 538 -8.70 -3.36 14.06
N ARG A 539 -8.71 -4.63 13.61
CA ARG A 539 -9.12 -5.78 14.45
C ARG A 539 -8.30 -5.88 15.74
N LYS A 540 -6.99 -5.61 15.68
CA LYS A 540 -6.14 -5.63 16.87
C LYS A 540 -6.46 -4.50 17.85
N VAL A 541 -6.85 -3.32 17.36
CA VAL A 541 -7.33 -2.22 18.19
C VAL A 541 -8.66 -2.59 18.87
N GLU A 542 -9.61 -3.18 18.15
CA GLU A 542 -10.88 -3.67 18.71
C GLU A 542 -10.66 -4.73 19.80
N GLU A 543 -9.77 -5.70 19.58
CA GLU A 543 -9.39 -6.71 20.59
C GLU A 543 -8.79 -6.07 21.86
N LEU A 544 -7.95 -5.05 21.69
CA LEU A 544 -7.34 -4.32 22.82
C LEU A 544 -8.35 -3.42 23.54
N GLN A 545 -9.29 -2.81 22.82
CA GLN A 545 -10.40 -2.03 23.39
C GLN A 545 -11.31 -2.93 24.25
N LYS A 546 -11.72 -4.10 23.74
CA LYS A 546 -12.52 -5.05 24.53
C LYS A 546 -11.80 -5.49 25.81
N LYS A 547 -10.50 -5.78 25.73
CA LYS A 547 -9.67 -6.12 26.91
C LYS A 547 -9.58 -4.97 27.91
N LEU A 548 -9.54 -3.72 27.44
CA LEU A 548 -9.56 -2.54 28.29
C LEU A 548 -10.91 -2.38 29.00
N GLU A 549 -12.02 -2.55 28.29
CA GLU A 549 -13.38 -2.51 28.85
C GLU A 549 -13.60 -3.61 29.90
N GLU A 550 -13.14 -4.84 29.64
CA GLU A 550 -13.18 -5.96 30.59
C GLU A 550 -12.38 -5.64 31.87
N ALA A 551 -11.17 -5.07 31.72
CA ALA A 551 -10.35 -4.64 32.85
C ALA A 551 -10.99 -3.49 33.64
N ASP A 552 -11.64 -2.54 32.97
CA ASP A 552 -12.35 -1.43 33.63
C ASP A 552 -13.61 -1.89 34.37
N LEU A 553 -14.37 -2.83 33.82
CA LEU A 553 -15.48 -3.50 34.50
C LEU A 553 -15.02 -4.18 35.80
N VAL A 554 -13.89 -4.89 35.76
CA VAL A 554 -13.27 -5.52 36.93
C VAL A 554 -12.81 -4.45 37.94
N ARG A 555 -12.15 -3.38 37.48
CA ARG A 555 -11.74 -2.25 38.33
C ARG A 555 -12.92 -1.60 39.06
N VAL A 556 -14.02 -1.35 38.35
CA VAL A 556 -15.25 -0.77 38.93
C VAL A 556 -15.89 -1.72 39.96
N ARG A 557 -15.94 -3.03 39.69
CA ARG A 557 -16.45 -4.03 40.65
C ARG A 557 -15.62 -4.05 41.94
N TYR A 558 -14.30 -4.09 41.84
CA TYR A 558 -13.42 -4.05 43.02
C TYR A 558 -13.50 -2.71 43.76
N ASN A 559 -13.60 -1.58 43.06
CA ASN A 559 -13.77 -0.27 43.69
C ASN A 559 -15.07 -0.19 44.50
N ARG A 560 -16.20 -0.67 43.94
CA ARG A 560 -17.47 -0.81 44.67
C ARG A 560 -17.31 -1.68 45.92
N LYS A 561 -16.65 -2.85 45.80
CA LYS A 561 -16.42 -3.75 46.95
C LYS A 561 -15.57 -3.08 48.04
N VAL A 562 -14.53 -2.33 47.66
CA VAL A 562 -13.71 -1.54 48.60
C VAL A 562 -14.55 -0.47 49.31
N ASN A 563 -15.44 0.23 48.59
CA ASN A 563 -16.28 1.25 49.21
C ASN A 563 -17.30 0.64 50.18
N VAL A 564 -17.96 -0.48 49.82
CA VAL A 564 -18.85 -1.22 50.74
C VAL A 564 -18.11 -1.66 52.00
N LEU A 565 -16.88 -2.20 51.87
CA LEU A 565 -16.07 -2.59 53.02
C LEU A 565 -15.66 -1.39 53.88
N LYS A 566 -15.36 -0.22 53.28
CA LYS A 566 -15.11 1.02 54.04
C LYS A 566 -16.37 1.50 54.79
N GLU A 567 -17.52 1.48 54.14
CA GLU A 567 -18.82 1.83 54.74
C GLU A 567 -19.12 0.91 55.94
N GLN A 568 -18.91 -0.40 55.78
CA GLN A 568 -19.11 -1.40 56.81
C GLN A 568 -18.14 -1.22 57.99
N VAL A 569 -16.85 -0.98 57.73
CA VAL A 569 -15.87 -0.66 58.77
C VAL A 569 -16.23 0.63 59.52
N ARG A 570 -16.73 1.66 58.83
CA ARG A 570 -17.21 2.89 59.47
C ARG A 570 -18.41 2.60 60.37
N ALA A 571 -19.43 1.93 59.86
CA ALA A 571 -20.64 1.59 60.62
C ALA A 571 -20.34 0.72 61.85
N THR A 572 -19.47 -0.29 61.73
CA THR A 572 -19.03 -1.10 62.88
C THR A 572 -18.22 -0.30 63.90
N GLY A 573 -17.45 0.70 63.44
CA GLY A 573 -16.77 1.66 64.33
C GLY A 573 -17.78 2.54 65.09
N GLU A 574 -18.75 3.12 64.39
CA GLU A 574 -19.82 3.94 64.96
C GLU A 574 -20.65 3.16 66.00
N THR A 575 -21.02 1.90 65.71
CA THR A 575 -21.73 1.05 66.70
C THR A 575 -20.88 0.73 67.92
N PHE A 576 -19.59 0.42 67.74
CA PHE A 576 -18.69 0.13 68.86
C PHE A 576 -18.45 1.36 69.74
N GLU A 577 -18.32 2.56 69.15
CA GLU A 577 -18.24 3.81 69.91
C GLU A 577 -19.55 4.11 70.66
N GLN A 578 -20.70 3.84 70.04
CA GLN A 578 -22.00 4.02 70.68
C GLN A 578 -22.20 3.05 71.86
N GLU A 579 -21.96 1.75 71.67
CA GLU A 579 -21.99 0.73 72.73
C GLU A 579 -21.06 1.08 73.88
N ARG A 580 -19.80 1.45 73.56
CA ARG A 580 -18.83 1.91 74.55
C ARG A 580 -19.35 3.12 75.33
N SER A 581 -19.89 4.14 74.65
CA SER A 581 -20.42 5.34 75.31
C SER A 581 -21.61 5.04 76.22
N SER A 582 -22.48 4.10 75.83
CA SER A 582 -23.59 3.60 76.64
C SER A 582 -23.08 2.85 77.88
N CYS A 583 -22.08 1.98 77.71
CA CYS A 583 -21.46 1.23 78.80
C CYS A 583 -20.72 2.15 79.78
N ASP A 584 -19.94 3.13 79.28
CA ASP A 584 -19.30 4.17 80.10
C ASP A 584 -20.35 5.01 80.88
N HIS A 585 -21.51 5.29 80.28
CA HIS A 585 -22.62 5.98 80.95
C HIS A 585 -23.29 5.11 82.04
N GLN A 586 -23.59 3.84 81.75
CA GLN A 586 -24.13 2.88 82.73
C GLN A 586 -23.17 2.67 83.91
N ILE A 587 -21.87 2.51 83.64
CA ILE A 587 -20.82 2.43 84.66
C ILE A 587 -20.81 3.69 85.53
N THR A 588 -21.07 4.86 84.97
CA THR A 588 -21.16 6.12 85.71
C THR A 588 -22.39 6.16 86.61
N ILE A 589 -23.57 5.79 86.10
CA ILE A 589 -24.82 5.68 86.90
C ILE A 589 -24.63 4.70 88.05
N LEU A 590 -24.11 3.49 87.78
CA LEU A 590 -23.89 2.46 88.80
C LEU A 590 -22.86 2.90 89.86
N ARG A 591 -21.83 3.68 89.48
CA ARG A 591 -20.91 4.29 90.45
C ARG A 591 -21.62 5.32 91.33
N ASP A 592 -22.49 6.14 90.77
CA ASP A 592 -23.24 7.14 91.51
C ASP A 592 -24.30 6.51 92.43
N ASP A 593 -25.00 5.46 92.00
CA ASP A 593 -25.92 4.70 92.86
C ASP A 593 -25.18 3.93 93.96
N LEU A 594 -24.01 3.37 93.66
CA LEU A 594 -23.15 2.76 94.67
C LEU A 594 -22.65 3.81 95.69
N ALA A 595 -22.41 5.05 95.27
CA ALA A 595 -22.07 6.15 96.17
C ALA A 595 -23.28 6.56 97.04
N ARG A 596 -24.45 6.78 96.42
CA ARG A 596 -25.72 7.09 97.12
C ARG A 596 -26.10 6.03 98.15
N THR A 597 -26.03 4.76 97.79
CA THR A 597 -26.36 3.65 98.69
C THR A 597 -25.36 3.50 99.84
N LYS A 598 -24.06 3.73 99.61
CA LYS A 598 -23.05 3.82 100.68
C LYS A 598 -23.33 4.98 101.64
N GLU A 599 -23.71 6.15 101.13
CA GLU A 599 -24.05 7.30 101.96
C GLU A 599 -25.33 7.07 102.77
N ALA A 600 -26.37 6.52 102.15
CA ALA A 600 -27.62 6.14 102.82
C ALA A 600 -27.38 5.06 103.90
N LEU A 601 -26.54 4.07 103.62
CA LEU A 601 -26.14 3.04 104.60
C LEU A 601 -25.39 3.67 105.78
N ALA A 602 -24.46 4.60 105.53
CA ALA A 602 -23.72 5.31 106.58
C ALA A 602 -24.64 6.23 107.42
N GLU A 603 -25.67 6.83 106.82
CA GLU A 603 -26.71 7.57 107.55
C GLU A 603 -27.59 6.63 108.41
N CYS A 604 -28.01 5.48 107.87
CA CYS A 604 -28.75 4.48 108.63
C CYS A 604 -27.94 3.94 109.82
N GLN A 605 -26.66 3.60 109.62
CA GLN A 605 -25.75 3.19 110.69
C GLN A 605 -25.58 4.29 111.76
N ARG A 606 -25.49 5.57 111.35
CA ARG A 606 -25.47 6.70 112.30
C ARG A 606 -26.76 6.82 113.10
N ARG A 607 -27.94 6.63 112.49
CA ARG A 607 -29.24 6.65 113.19
C ARG A 607 -29.41 5.44 114.12
N GLU A 608 -29.01 4.26 113.69
CA GLU A 608 -29.03 3.04 114.50
C GLU A 608 -28.13 3.18 115.74
N ALA A 609 -26.92 3.74 115.57
CA ALA A 609 -26.03 4.05 116.69
C ALA A 609 -26.64 5.08 117.66
N GLN A 610 -27.33 6.11 117.16
CA GLN A 610 -28.05 7.07 117.99
C GLN A 610 -29.22 6.43 118.76
N LEU A 611 -30.06 5.62 118.09
CA LEU A 611 -31.16 4.89 118.73
C LEU A 611 -30.65 3.89 119.76
N THR A 612 -29.56 3.19 119.48
CA THR A 612 -28.90 2.28 120.42
C THR A 612 -28.37 3.04 121.64
N SER A 613 -27.76 4.21 121.44
CA SER A 613 -27.30 5.09 122.53
C SER A 613 -28.48 5.62 123.39
N PHE A 614 -29.58 6.02 122.75
CA PHE A 614 -30.80 6.44 123.43
C PHE A 614 -31.45 5.31 124.24
N ARG A 615 -31.60 4.13 123.63
CA ARG A 615 -32.08 2.90 124.28
C ARG A 615 -31.22 2.53 125.49
N ASN A 616 -29.90 2.56 125.34
CA ASN A 616 -28.96 2.33 126.44
C ASN A 616 -29.11 3.38 127.56
N SER A 617 -29.47 4.61 127.23
CA SER A 617 -29.71 5.69 128.20
C SER A 617 -31.03 5.49 128.96
N ILE A 618 -32.11 5.11 128.28
CA ILE A 618 -33.38 4.69 128.91
C ILE A 618 -33.16 3.49 129.83
N ALA A 619 -32.45 2.46 129.35
CA ALA A 619 -32.18 1.27 130.14
C ALA A 619 -31.40 1.60 131.43
N LYS A 620 -30.40 2.50 131.36
CA LYS A 620 -29.70 3.02 132.56
C LYS A 620 -30.64 3.75 133.52
N LEU A 621 -31.52 4.63 133.03
CA LEU A 621 -32.52 5.34 133.86
C LEU A 621 -33.51 4.38 134.55
N LEU A 622 -33.84 3.25 133.91
CA LEU A 622 -34.70 2.20 134.44
C LEU A 622 -33.96 1.14 135.28
N GLY A 623 -32.65 1.26 135.50
CA GLY A 623 -31.85 0.28 136.23
C GLY A 623 -31.66 -1.07 135.51
N ILE A 624 -31.88 -1.13 134.20
CA ILE A 624 -31.74 -2.33 133.37
C ILE A 624 -30.27 -2.52 132.99
N LEU A 625 -29.61 -3.51 133.59
CA LEU A 625 -28.19 -3.84 133.39
C LEU A 625 -27.85 -4.33 131.97
N VAL A 626 -28.79 -4.99 131.28
CA VAL A 626 -28.59 -5.54 129.93
C VAL A 626 -29.69 -4.99 129.00
N PRO A 627 -29.44 -3.87 128.30
CA PRO A 627 -30.45 -3.22 127.46
C PRO A 627 -30.96 -4.10 126.29
N ALA A 628 -30.19 -5.12 125.90
CA ALA A 628 -30.57 -6.07 124.85
C ALA A 628 -31.57 -7.14 125.31
N SER A 629 -31.68 -7.42 126.61
CA SER A 629 -32.54 -8.51 127.14
C SER A 629 -33.97 -8.07 127.45
N VAL A 630 -34.37 -6.87 127.02
CA VAL A 630 -35.69 -6.25 127.30
C VAL A 630 -36.21 -5.66 125.99
N SER A 631 -37.49 -5.84 125.68
CA SER A 631 -38.09 -5.25 124.47
C SER A 631 -38.31 -3.74 124.61
N ASP A 632 -38.36 -2.99 123.50
CA ASP A 632 -38.66 -1.55 123.55
C ASP A 632 -40.06 -1.30 124.14
N PHE A 633 -41.04 -2.13 123.80
CA PHE A 633 -42.38 -2.10 124.39
C PHE A 633 -42.34 -2.24 125.92
N GLU A 634 -41.52 -3.14 126.45
CA GLU A 634 -41.41 -3.33 127.89
C GLU A 634 -40.66 -2.17 128.58
N MET A 635 -39.62 -1.60 127.96
CA MET A 635 -38.98 -0.38 128.46
C MET A 635 -39.95 0.82 128.47
N VAL A 636 -40.75 1.00 127.40
CA VAL A 636 -41.81 2.01 127.36
C VAL A 636 -42.86 1.75 128.44
N SER A 637 -43.29 0.51 128.65
CA SER A 637 -44.25 0.18 129.72
C SER A 637 -43.70 0.46 131.13
N ARG A 638 -42.41 0.19 131.37
CA ARG A 638 -41.73 0.52 132.64
C ARG A 638 -41.59 2.04 132.84
N LEU A 639 -41.23 2.78 131.78
CA LEU A 639 -41.22 4.24 131.79
C LEU A 639 -42.61 4.83 132.06
N GLN A 640 -43.65 4.32 131.40
CA GLN A 640 -45.03 4.78 131.59
C GLN A 640 -45.45 4.59 133.05
N LYS A 641 -45.24 3.41 133.64
CA LYS A 641 -45.51 3.16 135.07
C LYS A 641 -44.75 4.09 136.01
N LEU A 642 -43.50 4.47 135.67
CA LEU A 642 -42.71 5.43 136.44
C LEU A 642 -43.30 6.85 136.34
N ILE A 643 -43.73 7.25 135.14
CA ILE A 643 -44.39 8.55 134.86
C ILE A 643 -45.74 8.62 135.57
N ASP A 644 -46.56 7.58 135.48
CA ASP A 644 -47.86 7.47 136.14
C ASP A 644 -47.70 7.54 137.66
N ALA A 645 -46.75 6.79 138.23
CA ALA A 645 -46.44 6.85 139.67
C ALA A 645 -45.93 8.23 140.11
N HIS A 646 -45.13 8.92 139.28
CA HIS A 646 -44.72 10.30 139.55
C HIS A 646 -45.90 11.28 139.44
N HIS A 647 -46.82 11.07 138.50
CA HIS A 647 -48.03 11.87 138.35
C HIS A 647 -48.93 11.72 139.58
N ASP A 648 -49.20 10.48 139.99
CA ASP A 648 -49.97 10.18 141.20
C ASP A 648 -49.32 10.77 142.46
N PHE A 649 -47.99 10.63 142.62
CA PHE A 649 -47.24 11.25 143.71
C PHE A 649 -47.36 12.80 143.69
N THR A 650 -47.34 13.41 142.51
CA THR A 650 -47.53 14.87 142.35
C THR A 650 -48.97 15.30 142.69
N VAL A 651 -49.96 14.50 142.32
CA VAL A 651 -51.39 14.73 142.63
C VAL A 651 -51.67 14.58 144.13
N VAL A 652 -51.02 13.62 144.81
CA VAL A 652 -51.13 13.42 146.26
C VAL A 652 -50.39 14.52 147.02
N SER A 653 -49.20 14.93 146.58
CA SER A 653 -48.44 16.03 147.21
C SER A 653 -49.24 17.33 147.25
N ARG A 654 -50.01 17.64 146.19
CA ARG A 654 -50.89 18.83 146.14
C ARG A 654 -52.09 18.80 147.11
N ARG A 655 -52.33 17.72 147.85
CA ARG A 655 -53.47 17.60 148.79
C ARG A 655 -53.09 17.74 150.26
N TYR A 656 -51.82 17.91 150.60
CA TYR A 656 -51.34 17.97 151.99
C TYR A 656 -50.83 19.34 152.46
N ASP A 657 -50.83 20.36 151.60
CA ASP A 657 -50.50 21.75 151.94
C ASP A 657 -51.76 22.65 152.04
N ASP A 658 -52.53 22.56 153.14
CA ASP A 658 -53.48 23.62 153.55
C ASP A 658 -53.83 23.55 155.05
N PRO A 659 -53.46 24.59 155.82
CA PRO A 659 -54.35 25.01 156.90
C PRO A 659 -54.46 26.55 157.10
N ALA A 660 -55.72 27.01 157.13
CA ALA A 660 -56.27 28.15 157.88
C ALA A 660 -56.45 29.55 157.20
N LEU A 661 -57.72 29.81 156.87
CA LEU A 661 -58.54 30.97 157.28
C LEU A 661 -58.38 32.37 156.63
N LEU A 662 -59.53 32.85 156.11
CA LEU A 662 -59.97 34.27 155.95
C LEU A 662 -59.25 35.06 154.81
N ARG A 663 -59.89 35.99 154.07
CA ARG A 663 -61.18 36.69 154.25
C ARG A 663 -61.71 37.24 152.91
N ALA A 664 -63.03 37.23 152.75
CA ALA A 664 -63.89 38.20 152.02
C ALA A 664 -63.48 38.83 150.66
N SER A 665 -64.39 38.64 149.69
CA SER A 665 -65.02 39.69 148.85
C SER A 665 -64.61 39.85 147.37
N SER A 666 -65.63 39.66 146.51
CA SER A 666 -65.95 40.46 145.31
C SER A 666 -64.91 40.65 144.19
N ARG A 667 -65.14 40.00 143.04
CA ARG A 667 -65.84 40.63 141.90
C ARG A 667 -66.10 39.66 140.73
N SER A 668 -67.12 40.00 139.95
CA SER A 668 -67.49 39.46 138.64
C SER A 668 -66.95 40.38 137.51
N PRO A 669 -67.33 40.24 136.22
CA PRO A 669 -66.99 39.19 135.24
C PRO A 669 -66.47 39.88 133.92
N PRO A 670 -66.78 39.44 132.67
CA PRO A 670 -66.61 38.19 131.89
C PRO A 670 -65.56 38.45 130.73
N PRO A 671 -65.61 37.96 129.46
CA PRO A 671 -66.33 36.82 128.81
C PRO A 671 -65.49 35.94 127.83
N SER A 672 -66.13 34.90 127.26
CA SER A 672 -65.83 34.28 125.93
C SER A 672 -64.54 33.43 125.80
N ARG A 673 -64.42 32.44 124.89
CA ARG A 673 -65.24 32.07 123.70
C ARG A 673 -65.10 30.58 123.32
N CYS A 674 -66.09 30.06 122.58
CA CYS A 674 -66.05 28.73 121.94
C CYS A 674 -65.13 28.66 120.71
N ARG A 675 -64.66 27.44 120.37
CA ARG A 675 -64.74 26.77 119.03
C ARG A 675 -63.93 25.46 119.07
N THR A 676 -64.42 24.25 118.78
CA THR A 676 -65.01 23.70 117.53
C THR A 676 -64.24 24.02 116.25
N ARG A 677 -63.56 22.99 115.67
CA ARG A 677 -63.49 22.73 114.22
C ARG A 677 -62.77 21.41 113.88
N THR A 678 -63.54 20.41 113.42
CA THR A 678 -63.35 19.87 112.07
C THR A 678 -63.82 20.94 111.06
N PRO A 679 -63.21 21.11 109.87
CA PRO A 679 -63.49 20.17 108.78
C PRO A 679 -62.36 19.95 107.73
N ASP A 680 -62.34 18.74 107.20
CA ASP A 680 -62.53 18.44 105.77
C ASP A 680 -62.36 19.59 104.74
N ARG A 681 -61.38 19.48 103.83
CA ARG A 681 -61.66 19.64 102.38
C ARG A 681 -60.60 19.03 101.44
N SER A 682 -61.13 18.26 100.50
CA SER A 682 -60.54 17.78 99.24
C SER A 682 -59.80 18.84 98.39
N LEU A 683 -58.67 18.40 97.81
CA LEU A 683 -58.10 18.77 96.49
C LEU A 683 -57.26 17.53 96.04
N ARG A 684 -57.82 16.59 95.26
CA ARG A 684 -57.82 16.50 93.78
C ARG A 684 -56.44 16.44 93.13
N TYR A 685 -56.23 15.36 92.35
CA TYR A 685 -55.28 15.22 91.22
C TYR A 685 -53.77 15.23 91.57
N ASP A 686 -52.90 14.41 90.96
CA ASP A 686 -53.14 13.24 90.11
C ASP A 686 -51.86 12.37 89.97
N ASP A 687 -52.06 11.16 89.42
CA ASP A 687 -51.18 10.43 88.47
C ASP A 687 -49.78 9.87 88.84
N SER A 688 -49.56 8.66 88.31
CA SER A 688 -48.32 7.89 88.00
C SER A 688 -47.12 7.83 88.99
N GLY A 689 -46.41 6.71 89.11
CA GLY A 689 -46.58 5.40 88.47
C GLY A 689 -45.52 4.41 88.96
N TYR A 690 -45.94 3.18 89.26
CA TYR A 690 -45.05 2.07 89.62
C TYR A 690 -44.62 1.33 88.35
N ALA A 691 -43.30 1.17 88.12
CA ALA A 691 -42.75 -0.01 87.47
C ALA A 691 -41.24 -0.14 87.74
N ASP A 692 -40.89 -1.28 88.31
CA ASP A 692 -39.56 -1.77 88.67
C ASP A 692 -38.80 -2.30 87.43
N PRO A 693 -37.47 -2.11 87.30
CA PRO A 693 -36.65 -2.88 86.36
C PRO A 693 -35.84 -3.95 87.10
N ALA A 694 -36.23 -5.22 86.90
CA ALA A 694 -35.49 -6.37 87.41
C ALA A 694 -34.20 -6.64 86.60
N TYR A 695 -33.19 -7.17 87.30
CA TYR A 695 -31.95 -7.75 86.78
C TYR A 695 -32.23 -8.82 85.68
N ASP A 696 -31.54 -8.87 84.53
CA ASP A 696 -30.08 -9.05 84.24
C ASP A 696 -29.72 -10.54 84.00
N LEU A 697 -28.64 -10.79 83.22
CA LEU A 697 -28.07 -12.11 82.82
C LEU A 697 -28.94 -12.88 81.79
N ASP A 698 -28.46 -13.26 80.60
CA ASP A 698 -27.38 -14.18 80.19
C ASP A 698 -27.24 -14.06 78.65
N ASP A 699 -26.35 -14.69 77.86
CA ASP A 699 -25.04 -15.35 77.91
C ASP A 699 -24.88 -16.01 76.50
N GLU A 700 -23.72 -16.57 76.17
CA GLU A 700 -23.46 -17.52 75.06
C GLU A 700 -23.87 -17.19 73.60
N LEU A 701 -22.92 -16.60 72.87
CA LEU A 701 -22.04 -17.38 71.96
C LEU A 701 -22.62 -18.72 71.42
N TYR A 702 -23.10 -18.79 70.16
CA TYR A 702 -23.01 -20.04 69.39
C TYR A 702 -22.74 -19.90 67.89
N LYS A 703 -21.83 -20.76 67.42
CA LYS A 703 -21.46 -20.96 66.01
C LYS A 703 -22.61 -21.60 65.22
N ARG A 704 -22.63 -21.38 63.90
CA ARG A 704 -22.77 -22.53 62.99
C ARG A 704 -21.98 -22.39 61.69
N THR A 705 -21.29 -23.48 61.36
CA THR A 705 -20.60 -23.77 60.10
C THR A 705 -21.59 -24.10 58.98
N GLY A 706 -21.25 -23.76 57.75
CA GLY A 706 -21.81 -24.34 56.53
C GLY A 706 -20.68 -24.85 55.62
N LEU A 707 -20.67 -26.15 55.37
CA LEU A 707 -20.01 -26.81 54.24
C LEU A 707 -20.98 -26.84 53.06
#